data_AF-A0A7C8MKZ8-F1
#
_entry.id   AF-A0A7C8MKZ8-F1
#
_cell.length_a   1.000
_cell.length_b   1.000
_cell.length_c   1.000
_cell.angle_alpha   90.00
_cell.angle_beta   90.00
_cell.angle_gamma   90.00
#
_symmetry.space_group_name_H-M   'P 1'
#
loop_
_entity.id
_entity.type
_entity.pdbx_description
1 polymer ?
#
loop_
_entity_poly.entity_id
_entity_poly.type
_entity_poly.pdbx_seq_one_letter_code
_entity_poly.pdbx_strand_id
1 'polypeptide(L)'
;MPTVSFNKSPPRKGLRDEIEASAEKEDIISSIPPLGQPQEEKKFWFQRGRDYDANAVATQPSVYDVSDVKDQYTPRADWENLHRFDPLARWNWGEEHKVVRKIDWRIMLWVAIMFTAMELDRANLNQAVADNFLGDMNLSTNDYNLGNSVYALSFLAGEFPSQLLAKWIGPDRYIPVQIILFSVVSASQFALNSRASFLACRSLLALLQGGFIPECVLYLSYFYKHHELTIRLSFFWAGMFTADILASIIAFGLLHLRGVNGHPETKGLITGTIGVLSFAMLPPGPTQTASWSRGKAGWFTAREESIMVNRIIRDDPSKGTMHNREPITLKLLWQSLTDIDLWPLYVIGLTFNIPTFSPQQYLSLSLKGLGFTTFQTNLLSIPYLVLKTINMLLLSTLAEVTGQLAACASLFQFWCLPFLIYLRVVDTTHASKWLTWAIISLLLAAPLAHPVQVGWISRNANTVRSRAVGAALYNMFLQAGVVISSNIYRADDAPLYRRGNSILLGILSLNLVLYVIAKSYYTWRNQSRARQWDRMTPEEQLVYLSDHQDKGNKRLDFRLPLTVSDMSLSRMTVQGLLAGAALANAQCTTETFTAILADNADATVNFAQAVPRNGSFGEGPANLAFPTNATQLPALCAVSINVKSSENSSYNFGLFLPDATWNERFLTTGNGGLGGGINWPDMGKFSHYGFATMSTDTGHISASGDGSWALDAPETIIDWGHRAMHGSVVLSKHVITNYYATYGGIKYSYYASCSTGGRQGLREIQLHPESFDGISVGAPAWWSTHLQGSTLWQGLYNYPDSDPKHINRSLFSTITAEMKRQCDPQDGLVDNIVSDPYGCNFDFEALLCTGANSSACLTPAQLTTLYKFYNDWVDTNQEFVFPGVTLGTDASFLLGTIQTLGSDYFRYFVYNDTEYDYTKFTYKDVQFADTINAGNSSARDFDLSPFLNRGGKIIKYHGTVDALIPTGSSVYFYKQVLQTLRPKGIDLDDFYRFFLVPDMNHCSGSITGPWYIAGGSQPLTGATHSVPGYEDAEHDVILAMMKWVEADEAPDRLIATKFVNDTATLGVQSQRPLCVYPKQAKYISGDPNVPESWECKSIY
;
A
#
# COMPACT_ATOMS: atom_id res chain seq x y z
N MET A 1 -30.36 9.86 -85.91
CA MET A 1 -29.10 9.14 -86.23
C MET A 1 -27.94 9.84 -85.50
N PRO A 2 -26.83 9.13 -85.24
CA PRO A 2 -26.16 8.84 -83.94
C PRO A 2 -25.28 10.01 -83.41
N THR A 3 -24.59 10.01 -82.25
CA THR A 3 -23.67 9.06 -81.58
C THR A 3 -23.40 9.47 -80.10
N VAL A 4 -22.83 8.54 -79.33
CA VAL A 4 -22.53 8.49 -77.88
C VAL A 4 -21.45 9.48 -77.36
N SER A 5 -21.59 9.95 -76.10
CA SER A 5 -20.49 10.42 -75.23
C SER A 5 -20.92 10.50 -73.74
N PHE A 6 -19.99 10.19 -72.83
CA PHE A 6 -20.09 10.12 -71.36
C PHE A 6 -20.46 11.45 -70.67
N ASN A 7 -21.24 11.42 -69.58
CA ASN A 7 -21.01 12.29 -68.40
C ASN A 7 -21.81 11.94 -67.12
N LYS A 8 -21.05 11.81 -66.02
CA LYS A 8 -21.25 12.20 -64.61
C LYS A 8 -22.60 11.95 -63.89
N SER A 9 -22.53 11.10 -62.85
CA SER A 9 -23.44 11.02 -61.69
C SER A 9 -22.75 11.58 -60.41
N PRO A 10 -23.50 12.01 -59.38
CA PRO A 10 -23.14 13.09 -58.44
C PRO A 10 -22.25 12.64 -57.24
N PRO A 11 -21.62 13.58 -56.50
CA PRO A 11 -20.74 13.23 -55.38
C PRO A 11 -21.50 12.75 -54.15
N ARG A 12 -20.95 11.70 -53.51
CA ARG A 12 -21.43 11.06 -52.29
C ARG A 12 -21.44 12.03 -51.11
N LYS A 13 -22.60 12.19 -50.50
CA LYS A 13 -22.87 12.96 -49.29
C LYS A 13 -22.87 12.05 -48.04
N GLY A 14 -21.78 11.29 -47.85
CA GLY A 14 -21.76 10.21 -46.82
C GLY A 14 -20.46 10.05 -46.02
N LEU A 15 -19.38 10.76 -46.36
CA LEU A 15 -18.12 10.67 -45.58
C LEU A 15 -18.06 11.70 -44.45
N ARG A 16 -18.76 12.84 -44.62
CA ARG A 16 -18.74 13.93 -43.63
C ARG A 16 -19.59 13.61 -42.41
N ASP A 17 -20.75 12.97 -42.60
CA ASP A 17 -21.63 12.53 -41.51
C ASP A 17 -21.02 11.35 -40.73
N GLU A 18 -20.23 10.48 -41.38
CA GLU A 18 -19.46 9.41 -40.70
C GLU A 18 -18.26 9.97 -39.91
N ILE A 19 -17.60 11.01 -40.43
CA ILE A 19 -16.50 11.70 -39.74
C ILE A 19 -17.03 12.58 -38.60
N GLU A 20 -18.19 13.23 -38.75
CA GLU A 20 -18.83 14.00 -37.68
C GLU A 20 -19.37 13.07 -36.58
N ALA A 21 -19.90 11.88 -36.93
CA ALA A 21 -20.28 10.88 -35.94
C ALA A 21 -19.08 10.20 -35.24
N SER A 22 -17.93 10.08 -35.90
CA SER A 22 -16.69 9.61 -35.26
C SER A 22 -16.03 10.69 -34.39
N ALA A 23 -16.07 11.95 -34.83
CA ALA A 23 -15.58 13.11 -34.08
C ALA A 23 -16.45 13.40 -32.84
N GLU A 24 -17.79 13.30 -32.94
CA GLU A 24 -18.66 13.35 -31.76
C GLU A 24 -18.38 12.20 -30.80
N LYS A 25 -18.06 11.00 -31.29
CA LYS A 25 -17.68 9.87 -30.44
C LYS A 25 -16.33 10.08 -29.75
N GLU A 26 -15.34 10.66 -30.44
CA GLU A 26 -14.03 11.02 -29.86
C GLU A 26 -14.14 12.18 -28.86
N ASP A 27 -14.98 13.18 -29.13
CA ASP A 27 -15.28 14.29 -28.20
C ASP A 27 -16.03 13.79 -26.95
N ILE A 28 -16.96 12.83 -27.10
CA ILE A 28 -17.63 12.22 -25.95
C ILE A 28 -16.63 11.39 -25.14
N ILE A 29 -15.75 10.60 -25.78
CA ILE A 29 -14.76 9.76 -25.07
C ILE A 29 -13.71 10.60 -24.34
N SER A 30 -13.25 11.72 -24.93
CA SER A 30 -12.30 12.64 -24.30
C SER A 30 -12.89 13.41 -23.12
N SER A 31 -14.23 13.53 -23.05
CA SER A 31 -14.95 14.15 -21.93
C SER A 31 -15.23 13.22 -20.74
N ILE A 32 -15.00 11.91 -20.87
CA ILE A 32 -15.22 10.94 -19.79
C ILE A 32 -14.08 11.05 -18.77
N PRO A 33 -14.37 11.25 -17.47
CA PRO A 33 -13.34 11.25 -16.44
C PRO A 33 -12.47 9.98 -16.50
N PRO A 34 -11.15 10.09 -16.27
CA PRO A 34 -10.27 8.93 -16.27
C PRO A 34 -10.73 7.90 -15.22
N LEU A 35 -10.39 6.63 -15.45
CA LEU A 35 -10.60 5.59 -14.45
C LEU A 35 -9.84 5.94 -13.16
N GLY A 36 -10.37 5.52 -12.01
CA GLY A 36 -9.70 5.68 -10.73
C GLY A 36 -8.38 4.92 -10.72
N GLN A 37 -7.37 5.45 -10.02
CA GLN A 37 -6.12 4.72 -9.80
C GLN A 37 -6.41 3.42 -9.03
N PRO A 38 -5.73 2.29 -9.36
CA PRO A 38 -5.80 1.07 -8.58
C PRO A 38 -5.47 1.35 -7.12
N GLN A 39 -6.44 1.17 -6.22
CA GLN A 39 -6.24 1.39 -4.80
C GLN A 39 -5.71 0.09 -4.16
N GLU A 40 -4.45 0.08 -3.71
CA GLU A 40 -3.91 -1.02 -2.90
C GLU A 40 -4.41 -0.98 -1.45
N GLU A 41 -5.00 0.14 -1.01
CA GLU A 41 -5.46 0.32 0.36
C GLU A 41 -6.76 -0.43 0.66
N LYS A 42 -6.65 -1.41 1.55
CA LYS A 42 -7.79 -2.14 2.12
C LYS A 42 -8.22 -1.48 3.42
N LYS A 43 -9.26 -0.65 3.38
CA LYS A 43 -9.76 0.06 4.58
C LYS A 43 -10.35 -0.90 5.62
N PHE A 44 -9.94 -0.70 6.87
CA PHE A 44 -10.52 -1.36 8.03
C PHE A 44 -11.76 -0.58 8.53
N TRP A 45 -12.83 -1.27 8.95
CA TRP A 45 -14.08 -0.65 9.44
C TRP A 45 -13.89 0.32 10.61
N PHE A 46 -12.80 0.18 11.37
CA PHE A 46 -12.45 1.05 12.50
C PHE A 46 -11.35 2.08 12.20
N GLN A 47 -10.84 2.13 10.97
CA GLN A 47 -9.83 3.10 10.57
C GLN A 47 -10.51 4.45 10.28
N ARG A 48 -10.55 5.34 11.27
CA ARG A 48 -10.77 6.77 11.06
C ARG A 48 -9.39 7.35 10.70
N GLY A 49 -9.11 7.42 9.41
CA GLY A 49 -7.76 7.45 8.84
C GLY A 49 -7.01 8.79 8.89
N ARG A 50 -5.94 8.85 8.10
CA ARG A 50 -5.53 10.03 7.32
C ARG A 50 -5.79 9.67 5.83
N ASP A 51 -6.23 10.64 5.03
CA ASP A 51 -6.53 10.56 3.57
C ASP A 51 -7.72 9.70 3.08
N TYR A 52 -8.95 10.23 3.22
CA TYR A 52 -10.11 9.78 2.43
C TYR A 52 -10.61 10.93 1.57
N ASP A 53 -10.24 10.94 0.28
CA ASP A 53 -10.88 11.82 -0.69
C ASP A 53 -12.19 11.18 -1.20
N ALA A 54 -13.32 11.74 -0.75
CA ALA A 54 -14.64 11.33 -1.20
C ALA A 54 -14.89 11.70 -2.69
N ASN A 55 -14.15 12.64 -3.25
CA ASN A 55 -14.34 13.10 -4.63
C ASN A 55 -13.47 12.34 -5.65
N ALA A 56 -12.48 11.56 -5.20
CA ALA A 56 -11.67 10.71 -6.06
C ALA A 56 -12.52 9.67 -6.80
N VAL A 57 -12.16 9.40 -8.05
CA VAL A 57 -12.88 8.46 -8.93
C VAL A 57 -12.79 7.03 -8.37
N ALA A 58 -13.94 6.40 -8.14
CA ALA A 58 -14.05 5.04 -7.61
C ALA A 58 -14.13 3.98 -8.71
N THR A 59 -14.43 4.36 -9.95
CA THR A 59 -14.54 3.42 -11.07
C THR A 59 -13.17 2.83 -11.44
N GLN A 60 -12.90 1.61 -11.00
CA GLN A 60 -11.64 0.88 -11.23
C GLN A 60 -11.56 0.27 -12.64
N PRO A 61 -10.36 0.08 -13.21
CA PRO A 61 -10.16 -0.65 -14.47
C PRO A 61 -10.73 -2.07 -14.44
N SER A 62 -11.31 -2.52 -15.55
CA SER A 62 -11.98 -3.81 -15.69
C SER A 62 -11.89 -4.36 -17.12
N VAL A 63 -12.39 -5.58 -17.34
CA VAL A 63 -12.46 -6.20 -18.67
C VAL A 63 -13.26 -5.38 -19.70
N TYR A 64 -14.11 -4.47 -19.25
CA TYR A 64 -14.91 -3.61 -20.11
C TYR A 64 -14.13 -2.43 -20.72
N ASP A 65 -12.94 -2.14 -20.20
CA ASP A 65 -12.09 -1.03 -20.65
C ASP A 65 -10.99 -1.48 -21.61
N VAL A 66 -10.90 -2.79 -21.89
CA VAL A 66 -9.96 -3.38 -22.85
C VAL A 66 -10.69 -3.62 -24.17
N SER A 67 -10.28 -2.90 -25.22
CA SER A 67 -10.96 -2.88 -26.53
C SER A 67 -11.21 -4.26 -27.13
N ASP A 68 -10.25 -5.16 -26.95
CA ASP A 68 -10.18 -6.41 -27.70
C ASP A 68 -11.03 -7.52 -27.06
N VAL A 69 -11.38 -7.40 -25.77
CA VAL A 69 -12.13 -8.43 -25.03
C VAL A 69 -13.49 -7.96 -24.51
N LYS A 70 -13.77 -6.64 -24.47
CA LYS A 70 -15.01 -6.09 -23.88
C LYS A 70 -16.29 -6.75 -24.40
N ASP A 71 -16.34 -7.08 -25.70
CA ASP A 71 -17.53 -7.62 -26.36
C ASP A 71 -17.87 -9.02 -25.82
N GLN A 72 -16.85 -9.79 -25.40
CA GLN A 72 -16.99 -11.15 -24.87
C GLN A 72 -17.54 -11.19 -23.44
N TYR A 73 -17.43 -10.08 -22.70
CA TYR A 73 -17.94 -9.94 -21.34
C TYR A 73 -19.27 -9.19 -21.25
N THR A 74 -19.83 -8.80 -22.40
CA THR A 74 -21.11 -8.10 -22.47
C THR A 74 -22.20 -8.91 -21.78
N PRO A 75 -23.02 -8.30 -20.89
CA PRO A 75 -24.11 -9.01 -20.23
C PRO A 75 -25.12 -9.54 -21.24
N ARG A 76 -25.84 -10.61 -20.89
CA ARG A 76 -26.89 -11.15 -21.77
C ARG A 76 -27.99 -10.11 -22.02
N ALA A 77 -28.60 -10.18 -23.20
CA ALA A 77 -29.70 -9.30 -23.60
C ALA A 77 -30.92 -9.38 -22.66
N ASP A 78 -31.13 -10.52 -21.99
CA ASP A 78 -32.20 -10.75 -21.04
C ASP A 78 -31.81 -10.50 -19.58
N TRP A 79 -30.62 -9.96 -19.30
CA TRP A 79 -30.19 -9.64 -17.94
C TRP A 79 -31.00 -8.47 -17.35
N GLU A 80 -31.59 -8.66 -16.18
CA GLU A 80 -32.59 -7.73 -15.62
C GLU A 80 -32.05 -6.31 -15.35
N ASN A 81 -30.74 -6.18 -15.14
CA ASN A 81 -30.09 -4.91 -14.86
C ASN A 81 -29.45 -4.25 -16.10
N LEU A 82 -29.59 -4.85 -17.30
CA LEU A 82 -28.94 -4.37 -18.52
C LEU A 82 -29.27 -2.89 -18.84
N HIS A 83 -30.49 -2.46 -18.54
CA HIS A 83 -30.94 -1.07 -18.75
C HIS A 83 -30.19 -0.02 -17.88
N ARG A 84 -29.40 -0.45 -16.89
CA ARG A 84 -28.51 0.40 -16.06
C ARG A 84 -27.04 0.07 -16.25
N PHE A 85 -26.71 -0.84 -17.16
CA PHE A 85 -25.34 -1.16 -17.51
C PHE A 85 -24.78 -0.08 -18.43
N ASP A 86 -23.68 0.52 -18.02
CA ASP A 86 -22.96 1.53 -18.78
C ASP A 86 -21.46 1.38 -18.47
N PRO A 87 -20.66 0.78 -19.37
CA PRO A 87 -19.23 0.58 -19.15
C PRO A 87 -18.46 1.91 -19.06
N LEU A 88 -19.03 3.01 -19.55
CA LEU A 88 -18.45 4.34 -19.51
C LEU A 88 -18.84 5.13 -18.26
N ALA A 89 -19.75 4.61 -17.43
CA ALA A 89 -20.17 5.28 -16.21
C ALA A 89 -18.97 5.54 -15.29
N ARG A 90 -18.86 6.77 -14.79
CA ARG A 90 -17.87 7.20 -13.77
C ARG A 90 -18.58 7.70 -12.53
N TRP A 91 -18.08 7.32 -11.36
CA TRP A 91 -18.55 7.79 -10.05
C TRP A 91 -17.39 7.93 -9.07
N ASN A 92 -17.58 8.70 -7.99
CA ASN A 92 -16.57 8.89 -6.96
C ASN A 92 -16.78 8.02 -5.71
N TRP A 93 -15.79 7.98 -4.83
CA TRP A 93 -15.86 7.18 -3.60
C TRP A 93 -16.97 7.64 -2.67
N GLY A 94 -17.28 8.93 -2.59
CA GLY A 94 -18.37 9.46 -1.78
C GLY A 94 -19.74 8.93 -2.22
N GLU A 95 -19.99 8.90 -3.53
CA GLU A 95 -21.18 8.31 -4.14
C GLU A 95 -21.24 6.80 -3.86
N GLU A 96 -20.15 6.05 -4.09
CA GLU A 96 -20.12 4.60 -3.87
C GLU A 96 -20.38 4.25 -2.40
N HIS A 97 -19.69 4.88 -1.46
CA HIS A 97 -19.85 4.62 -0.03
C HIS A 97 -21.25 4.98 0.46
N LYS A 98 -21.86 6.05 -0.07
CA LYS A 98 -23.24 6.43 0.24
C LYS A 98 -24.23 5.37 -0.24
N VAL A 99 -24.05 4.86 -1.46
CA VAL A 99 -24.84 3.76 -2.02
C VAL A 99 -24.67 2.50 -1.18
N VAL A 100 -23.43 2.08 -0.91
CA VAL A 100 -23.12 0.87 -0.12
C VAL A 100 -23.73 0.95 1.28
N ARG A 101 -23.59 2.09 1.98
CA ARG A 101 -24.21 2.31 3.30
C ARG A 101 -25.72 2.19 3.25
N LYS A 102 -26.35 2.67 2.18
CA LYS A 102 -27.80 2.59 1.97
C LYS A 102 -28.25 1.15 1.71
N ILE A 103 -27.46 0.35 0.98
CA ILE A 103 -27.67 -1.10 0.83
C ILE A 103 -27.50 -1.80 2.19
N ASP A 104 -26.48 -1.45 2.97
CA ASP A 104 -26.22 -2.04 4.28
C ASP A 104 -27.43 -1.84 5.22
N TRP A 105 -27.99 -0.63 5.28
CA TRP A 105 -29.15 -0.33 6.12
C TRP A 105 -30.48 -0.91 5.63
N ARG A 106 -30.71 -0.97 4.31
CA ARG A 106 -32.03 -1.39 3.77
C ARG A 106 -32.11 -2.86 3.41
N ILE A 107 -31.01 -3.46 2.97
CA ILE A 107 -30.95 -4.85 2.53
C ILE A 107 -30.28 -5.73 3.58
N MET A 108 -29.02 -5.43 3.93
CA MET A 108 -28.22 -6.30 4.80
C MET A 108 -28.81 -6.39 6.22
N LEU A 109 -29.23 -5.27 6.80
CA LEU A 109 -29.88 -5.25 8.11
C LEU A 109 -31.17 -6.10 8.13
N TRP A 110 -32.01 -5.99 7.09
CA TRP A 110 -33.24 -6.80 7.03
C TRP A 110 -32.93 -8.29 6.89
N VAL A 111 -31.96 -8.65 6.05
CA VAL A 111 -31.49 -10.03 5.91
C VAL A 111 -30.93 -10.57 7.23
N ALA A 112 -30.19 -9.75 8.00
CA ALA A 112 -29.73 -10.11 9.34
C ALA A 112 -30.90 -10.29 10.33
N ILE A 113 -31.96 -9.47 10.26
CA ILE A 113 -33.17 -9.63 11.08
C ILE A 113 -33.87 -10.95 10.76
N MET A 114 -34.07 -11.27 9.47
CA MET A 114 -34.68 -12.55 9.06
C MET A 114 -33.88 -13.75 9.56
N PHE A 115 -32.54 -13.68 9.45
CA PHE A 115 -31.67 -14.77 9.91
C PHE A 115 -31.64 -14.89 11.43
N THR A 116 -31.64 -13.76 12.16
CA THR A 116 -31.77 -13.73 13.63
C THR A 116 -33.08 -14.37 14.08
N ALA A 117 -34.18 -14.11 13.37
CA ALA A 117 -35.49 -14.71 13.67
C ALA A 117 -35.47 -16.24 13.48
N MET A 118 -34.88 -16.71 12.37
CA MET A 118 -34.71 -18.15 12.13
C MET A 118 -33.85 -18.81 13.22
N GLU A 119 -32.74 -18.17 13.63
CA GLU A 119 -31.86 -18.74 14.64
C GLU A 119 -32.51 -18.76 16.03
N LEU A 120 -33.34 -17.76 16.36
CA LEU A 120 -34.10 -17.74 17.61
C LEU A 120 -34.96 -19.01 17.77
N ASP A 121 -35.54 -19.51 16.68
CA ASP A 121 -36.30 -20.77 16.67
C ASP A 121 -35.41 -21.99 16.91
N ARG A 122 -34.19 -22.00 16.38
CA ARG A 122 -33.21 -23.10 16.55
C ARG A 122 -32.63 -23.14 17.96
N ALA A 123 -32.32 -21.98 18.53
CA ALA A 123 -31.72 -21.85 19.85
C ALA A 123 -32.64 -22.34 20.97
N ASN A 124 -33.96 -22.36 20.76
CA ASN A 124 -34.96 -22.73 21.76
C ASN A 124 -34.74 -24.14 22.35
N LEU A 125 -34.34 -25.12 21.54
CA LEU A 125 -34.13 -26.49 22.02
C LEU A 125 -32.98 -26.57 23.04
N ASN A 126 -31.86 -25.87 22.78
CA ASN A 126 -30.71 -25.86 23.70
C ASN A 126 -31.08 -25.26 25.06
N GLN A 127 -31.91 -24.21 25.06
CA GLN A 127 -32.40 -23.56 26.28
C GLN A 127 -33.38 -24.47 27.04
N ALA A 128 -34.23 -25.21 26.33
CA ALA A 128 -35.17 -26.16 26.93
C ALA A 128 -34.46 -27.36 27.57
N VAL A 129 -33.40 -27.88 26.94
CA VAL A 129 -32.56 -28.97 27.48
C VAL A 129 -31.80 -28.52 28.73
N ALA A 130 -31.40 -27.25 28.81
CA ALA A 130 -30.80 -26.69 30.02
C ALA A 130 -31.76 -26.66 31.22
N ASP A 131 -33.08 -26.77 31.02
CA ASP A 131 -34.06 -26.94 32.10
C ASP A 131 -34.35 -28.43 32.37
N ASN A 132 -35.51 -28.97 31.97
CA ASN A 132 -35.84 -30.39 32.15
C ASN A 132 -36.53 -31.03 30.94
N PHE A 133 -36.37 -30.48 29.73
CA PHE A 133 -37.07 -30.95 28.53
C PHE A 133 -36.99 -32.47 28.29
N LEU A 134 -35.81 -33.07 28.47
CA LEU A 134 -35.64 -34.53 28.29
C LEU A 134 -36.43 -35.34 29.32
N GLY A 135 -36.47 -34.88 30.57
CA GLY A 135 -37.26 -35.52 31.63
C GLY A 135 -38.76 -35.35 31.39
N ASP A 136 -39.20 -34.14 31.07
CA ASP A 136 -40.62 -33.81 30.83
C ASP A 136 -41.21 -34.59 29.65
N MET A 137 -40.38 -34.92 28.64
CA MET A 137 -40.77 -35.68 27.44
C MET A 137 -40.44 -37.17 27.50
N ASN A 138 -39.83 -37.65 28.59
CA ASN A 138 -39.31 -39.01 28.76
C ASN A 138 -38.37 -39.45 27.60
N LEU A 139 -37.43 -38.57 27.24
CA LEU A 139 -36.43 -38.79 26.18
C LEU A 139 -35.05 -39.06 26.77
N SER A 140 -34.28 -39.95 26.13
CA SER A 140 -32.88 -40.18 26.48
C SER A 140 -31.93 -39.21 25.74
N THR A 141 -30.68 -39.12 26.18
CA THR A 141 -29.62 -38.41 25.44
C THR A 141 -29.43 -38.99 24.03
N ASN A 142 -29.67 -40.29 23.83
CA ASN A 142 -29.61 -40.90 22.51
C ASN A 142 -30.75 -40.43 21.61
N ASP A 143 -31.94 -40.19 22.17
CA ASP A 143 -33.07 -39.63 21.42
C ASP A 143 -32.84 -38.17 21.05
N TYR A 144 -32.18 -37.40 21.93
CA TYR A 144 -31.69 -36.06 21.63
C TYR A 144 -30.69 -36.07 20.46
N ASN A 145 -29.69 -36.95 20.51
CA ASN A 145 -28.70 -37.12 19.44
C ASN A 145 -29.33 -37.57 18.11
N LEU A 146 -30.31 -38.48 18.18
CA LEU A 146 -31.10 -38.89 17.02
C LEU A 146 -31.91 -37.72 16.46
N GLY A 147 -32.55 -36.91 17.31
CA GLY A 147 -33.29 -35.72 16.89
C GLY A 147 -32.40 -34.67 16.20
N ASN A 148 -31.16 -34.51 16.66
CA ASN A 148 -30.16 -33.65 15.98
C ASN A 148 -29.71 -34.24 14.64
N SER A 149 -29.54 -35.56 14.56
CA SER A 149 -29.18 -36.25 13.31
C SER A 149 -30.32 -36.18 12.28
N VAL A 150 -31.57 -36.41 12.69
CA VAL A 150 -32.76 -36.29 11.84
C VAL A 150 -32.96 -34.86 11.35
N TYR A 151 -32.76 -33.88 12.23
CA TYR A 151 -32.79 -32.47 11.84
C TYR A 151 -31.74 -32.20 10.76
N ALA A 152 -30.47 -32.55 10.98
CA ALA A 152 -29.41 -32.30 10.01
C ALA A 152 -29.67 -33.00 8.66
N LEU A 153 -30.10 -34.27 8.67
CA LEU A 153 -30.43 -35.01 7.44
C LEU A 153 -31.61 -34.41 6.67
N SER A 154 -32.65 -33.95 7.39
CA SER A 154 -33.82 -33.32 6.76
C SER A 154 -33.47 -31.94 6.21
N PHE A 155 -32.59 -31.20 6.91
CA PHE A 155 -32.07 -29.91 6.46
C PHE A 155 -31.30 -30.07 5.14
N LEU A 156 -30.42 -31.06 5.08
CA LEU A 156 -29.69 -31.45 3.87
C LEU A 156 -30.63 -31.77 2.70
N ALA A 157 -31.71 -32.49 2.96
CA ALA A 157 -32.69 -32.86 1.94
C ALA A 157 -33.49 -31.65 1.42
N GLY A 158 -33.76 -30.67 2.27
CA GLY A 158 -34.48 -29.44 1.91
C GLY A 158 -33.62 -28.42 1.15
N GLU A 159 -32.32 -28.39 1.44
CA GLU A 159 -31.39 -27.36 0.96
C GLU A 159 -31.31 -27.24 -0.56
N PHE A 160 -31.17 -28.37 -1.26
CA PHE A 160 -31.00 -28.35 -2.71
C PHE A 160 -32.32 -28.03 -3.47
N PRO A 161 -33.48 -28.66 -3.17
CA PRO A 161 -34.76 -28.27 -3.75
C PRO A 161 -35.12 -26.79 -3.53
N SER A 162 -34.81 -26.26 -2.33
CA SER A 162 -35.03 -24.87 -1.96
C SER A 162 -34.30 -23.91 -2.92
N GLN A 163 -33.01 -24.17 -3.21
CA GLN A 163 -32.23 -23.36 -4.17
C GLN A 163 -32.85 -23.33 -5.57
N LEU A 164 -33.36 -24.47 -6.05
CA LEU A 164 -33.99 -24.56 -7.36
C LEU A 164 -35.28 -23.72 -7.41
N LEU A 165 -36.10 -23.81 -6.36
CA LEU A 165 -37.34 -23.05 -6.24
C LEU A 165 -37.08 -21.54 -6.13
N ALA A 166 -36.10 -21.14 -5.33
CA ALA A 166 -35.74 -19.74 -5.17
C ALA A 166 -35.26 -19.11 -6.48
N LYS A 167 -34.45 -19.82 -7.28
CA LYS A 167 -34.01 -19.35 -8.60
C LYS A 167 -35.14 -19.31 -9.63
N TRP A 168 -36.15 -20.15 -9.50
CA TRP A 168 -37.30 -20.16 -10.39
C TRP A 168 -38.32 -19.06 -10.06
N ILE A 169 -38.70 -18.95 -8.78
CA ILE A 169 -39.80 -18.08 -8.32
C ILE A 169 -39.29 -16.67 -7.96
N GLY A 170 -38.03 -16.57 -7.53
CA GLY A 170 -37.38 -15.36 -7.03
C GLY A 170 -37.23 -15.38 -5.50
N PRO A 171 -36.07 -14.93 -4.97
CA PRO A 171 -35.82 -14.91 -3.52
C PRO A 171 -36.76 -13.96 -2.78
N ASP A 172 -37.24 -12.89 -3.43
CA ASP A 172 -38.20 -11.92 -2.90
C ASP A 172 -39.56 -12.53 -2.53
N ARG A 173 -39.90 -13.68 -3.10
CA ARG A 173 -41.16 -14.41 -2.84
C ARG A 173 -40.93 -15.67 -2.03
N TYR A 174 -39.88 -16.40 -2.35
CA TYR A 174 -39.65 -17.71 -1.76
C TYR A 174 -39.13 -17.62 -0.32
N ILE A 175 -38.18 -16.71 -0.02
CA ILE A 175 -37.66 -16.52 1.34
C ILE A 175 -38.78 -16.16 2.34
N PRO A 176 -39.69 -15.18 2.06
CA PRO A 176 -40.83 -14.91 2.94
C PRO A 176 -41.74 -16.12 3.16
N VAL A 177 -42.06 -16.88 2.11
CA VAL A 177 -42.89 -18.09 2.21
C VAL A 177 -42.22 -19.10 3.14
N GLN A 178 -40.91 -19.31 2.98
CA GLN A 178 -40.13 -20.21 3.79
C GLN A 178 -40.21 -19.84 5.28
N ILE A 179 -39.98 -18.56 5.62
CA ILE A 179 -40.08 -18.04 6.99
C ILE A 179 -41.45 -18.32 7.60
N ILE A 180 -42.53 -18.03 6.85
CA ILE A 180 -43.88 -18.27 7.33
C ILE A 180 -44.09 -19.76 7.59
N LEU A 181 -43.70 -20.64 6.65
CA LEU A 181 -43.89 -22.08 6.79
C LEU A 181 -43.16 -22.65 8.01
N PHE A 182 -41.87 -22.32 8.21
CA PHE A 182 -41.16 -22.82 9.38
C PHE A 182 -41.59 -22.14 10.68
N SER A 183 -42.13 -20.91 10.65
CA SER A 183 -42.68 -20.25 11.84
C SER A 183 -43.93 -20.98 12.37
N VAL A 184 -44.79 -21.49 11.47
CA VAL A 184 -45.97 -22.29 11.83
C VAL A 184 -45.54 -23.60 12.50
N VAL A 185 -44.52 -24.26 11.96
CA VAL A 185 -43.96 -25.48 12.57
C VAL A 185 -43.24 -25.17 13.88
N SER A 186 -42.55 -24.03 13.99
CA SER A 186 -41.92 -23.61 15.25
C SER A 186 -42.97 -23.39 16.35
N ALA A 187 -44.08 -22.72 16.02
CA ALA A 187 -45.19 -22.50 16.95
C ALA A 187 -45.87 -23.81 17.41
N SER A 188 -45.91 -24.84 16.55
CA SER A 188 -46.50 -26.14 16.92
C SER A 188 -45.62 -26.97 17.87
N GLN A 189 -44.37 -26.57 18.13
CA GLN A 189 -43.48 -27.24 19.11
C GLN A 189 -44.04 -27.20 20.55
N PHE A 190 -44.96 -26.30 20.86
CA PHE A 190 -45.65 -26.30 22.15
C PHE A 190 -46.50 -27.58 22.38
N ALA A 191 -47.00 -28.19 21.31
CA ALA A 191 -47.87 -29.37 21.39
C ALA A 191 -47.10 -30.71 21.37
N LEU A 192 -45.78 -30.69 21.59
CA LEU A 192 -44.95 -31.89 21.63
C LEU A 192 -45.30 -32.76 22.86
N ASN A 193 -45.54 -34.05 22.64
CA ASN A 193 -45.98 -34.98 23.69
C ASN A 193 -45.33 -36.38 23.65
N SER A 194 -44.47 -36.64 22.66
CA SER A 194 -43.88 -37.96 22.44
C SER A 194 -42.60 -37.89 21.61
N ARG A 195 -41.78 -38.95 21.67
CA ARG A 195 -40.61 -39.14 20.80
C ARG A 195 -40.94 -39.00 19.31
N ALA A 196 -42.07 -39.55 18.86
CA ALA A 196 -42.48 -39.46 17.47
C ALA A 196 -42.81 -38.00 17.07
N SER A 197 -43.58 -37.29 17.90
CA SER A 197 -43.88 -35.87 17.67
C SER A 197 -42.62 -35.01 17.64
N PHE A 198 -41.64 -35.29 18.53
CA PHE A 198 -40.35 -34.60 18.56
C PHE A 198 -39.57 -34.82 17.26
N LEU A 199 -39.37 -36.07 16.83
CA LEU A 199 -38.62 -36.37 15.60
C LEU A 199 -39.32 -35.83 14.35
N ALA A 200 -40.65 -35.91 14.28
CA ALA A 200 -41.43 -35.37 13.16
C ALA A 200 -41.32 -33.84 13.07
N CYS A 201 -41.46 -33.14 14.20
CA CYS A 201 -41.33 -31.68 14.23
C CYS A 201 -39.89 -31.24 13.89
N ARG A 202 -38.86 -31.95 14.38
CA ARG A 202 -37.46 -31.71 14.03
C ARG A 202 -37.21 -31.87 12.53
N SER A 203 -37.77 -32.92 11.91
CA SER A 203 -37.64 -33.17 10.47
C SER A 203 -38.34 -32.11 9.63
N LEU A 204 -39.60 -31.76 9.95
CA LEU A 204 -40.37 -30.75 9.22
C LEU A 204 -39.74 -29.36 9.33
N LEU A 205 -39.33 -28.95 10.52
CA LEU A 205 -38.68 -27.67 10.76
C LEU A 205 -37.39 -27.57 9.94
N ALA A 206 -36.57 -28.61 9.97
CA ALA A 206 -35.32 -28.68 9.21
C ALA A 206 -35.54 -28.66 7.70
N LEU A 207 -36.50 -29.44 7.18
CA LEU A 207 -36.81 -29.50 5.75
C LEU A 207 -37.23 -28.14 5.21
N LEU A 208 -38.04 -27.41 5.98
CA LEU A 208 -38.53 -26.07 5.60
C LEU A 208 -37.47 -24.99 5.76
N GLN A 209 -36.58 -25.09 6.75
CA GLN A 209 -35.47 -24.14 6.92
C GLN A 209 -34.30 -24.42 5.96
N GLY A 210 -34.18 -25.66 5.47
CA GLY A 210 -33.15 -26.08 4.54
C GLY A 210 -33.17 -25.19 3.29
N GLY A 211 -32.05 -24.51 3.02
CA GLY A 211 -31.88 -23.64 1.85
C GLY A 211 -32.00 -22.14 2.12
N PHE A 212 -32.59 -21.73 3.25
CA PHE A 212 -32.73 -20.32 3.64
C PHE A 212 -31.40 -19.57 3.63
N ILE A 213 -30.36 -20.18 4.22
CA ILE A 213 -29.02 -19.57 4.35
C ILE A 213 -28.38 -19.35 2.97
N PRO A 214 -28.16 -20.39 2.14
CA PRO A 214 -27.58 -20.19 0.82
C PRO A 214 -28.43 -19.28 -0.08
N GLU A 215 -29.75 -19.25 0.08
CA GLU A 215 -30.62 -18.27 -0.58
C GLU A 215 -30.31 -16.82 -0.20
N CYS A 216 -30.17 -16.55 1.10
CA CYS A 216 -29.78 -15.22 1.58
C CYS A 216 -28.39 -14.83 1.05
N VAL A 217 -27.43 -15.76 1.05
CA VAL A 217 -26.08 -15.52 0.51
C VAL A 217 -26.14 -15.18 -0.98
N LEU A 218 -26.88 -15.97 -1.75
CA LEU A 218 -27.07 -15.74 -3.18
C LEU A 218 -27.75 -14.39 -3.44
N TYR A 219 -28.80 -14.07 -2.68
CA TYR A 219 -29.49 -12.79 -2.75
C TYR A 219 -28.56 -11.60 -2.46
N LEU A 220 -27.76 -11.67 -1.40
CA LEU A 220 -26.79 -10.64 -1.06
C LEU A 220 -25.70 -10.47 -2.14
N SER A 221 -25.35 -11.55 -2.85
CA SER A 221 -24.37 -11.50 -3.94
C SER A 221 -24.79 -10.60 -5.12
N TYR A 222 -26.09 -10.31 -5.24
CA TYR A 222 -26.64 -9.38 -6.24
C TYR A 222 -26.35 -7.92 -5.91
N PHE A 223 -26.05 -7.60 -4.65
CA PHE A 223 -25.90 -6.23 -4.17
C PHE A 223 -24.46 -5.86 -3.81
N TYR A 224 -23.56 -6.83 -3.62
CA TYR A 224 -22.20 -6.61 -3.13
C TYR A 224 -21.09 -7.13 -4.06
N LYS A 225 -19.94 -6.46 -4.05
CA LYS A 225 -18.67 -6.95 -4.61
C LYS A 225 -18.18 -8.17 -3.82
N HIS A 226 -17.26 -8.96 -4.37
CA HIS A 226 -16.81 -10.20 -3.71
C HIS A 226 -16.09 -9.97 -2.36
N HIS A 227 -15.32 -8.90 -2.21
CA HIS A 227 -14.64 -8.53 -0.95
C HIS A 227 -15.60 -7.92 0.07
N GLU A 228 -16.54 -7.11 -0.41
CA GLU A 228 -17.63 -6.57 0.40
C GLU A 228 -18.50 -7.66 1.00
N LEU A 229 -18.80 -8.70 0.22
CA LEU A 229 -19.67 -9.79 0.62
C LEU A 229 -19.09 -10.57 1.80
N THR A 230 -17.80 -10.96 1.78
CA THR A 230 -17.21 -11.74 2.89
C THR A 230 -17.37 -11.05 4.24
N ILE A 231 -17.08 -9.75 4.30
CA ILE A 231 -17.22 -8.96 5.53
C ILE A 231 -18.69 -8.91 5.97
N ARG A 232 -19.63 -8.74 5.04
CA ARG A 232 -21.07 -8.70 5.36
C ARG A 232 -21.64 -10.04 5.76
N LEU A 233 -21.11 -11.13 5.21
CA LEU A 233 -21.38 -12.47 5.71
C LEU A 233 -20.91 -12.56 7.17
N SER A 234 -19.74 -12.04 7.55
CA SER A 234 -19.38 -12.07 8.99
C SER A 234 -20.43 -11.35 9.88
N PHE A 235 -21.04 -10.24 9.44
CA PHE A 235 -22.18 -9.62 10.13
C PHE A 235 -23.47 -10.44 10.08
N PHE A 236 -23.75 -11.15 8.99
CA PHE A 236 -24.88 -12.08 8.90
C PHE A 236 -24.75 -13.15 9.99
N TRP A 237 -23.59 -13.82 10.10
CA TRP A 237 -23.35 -14.83 11.14
C TRP A 237 -23.25 -14.22 12.55
N ALA A 238 -22.91 -12.94 12.70
CA ALA A 238 -23.03 -12.25 13.98
C ALA A 238 -24.51 -12.14 14.44
N GLY A 239 -25.46 -12.06 13.50
CA GLY A 239 -26.88 -12.16 13.79
C GLY A 239 -27.28 -13.48 14.46
N MET A 240 -26.66 -14.60 14.05
CA MET A 240 -26.84 -15.92 14.68
C MET A 240 -26.45 -15.89 16.17
N PHE A 241 -25.24 -15.39 16.48
CA PHE A 241 -24.77 -15.30 17.87
C PHE A 241 -25.59 -14.30 18.69
N THR A 242 -26.04 -13.22 18.05
CA THR A 242 -26.95 -12.25 18.68
C THR A 242 -28.27 -12.92 19.04
N ALA A 243 -28.83 -13.75 18.15
CA ALA A 243 -30.03 -14.53 18.41
C ALA A 243 -29.83 -15.50 19.59
N ASP A 244 -28.70 -16.20 19.65
CA ASP A 244 -28.36 -17.11 20.76
C ASP A 244 -28.26 -16.36 22.09
N ILE A 245 -27.63 -15.18 22.11
CA ILE A 245 -27.54 -14.32 23.30
C ILE A 245 -28.94 -13.88 23.74
N LEU A 246 -29.76 -13.39 22.81
CA LEU A 246 -31.15 -13.00 23.10
C LEU A 246 -31.98 -14.19 23.58
N ALA A 247 -31.79 -15.37 22.97
CA ALA A 247 -32.48 -16.59 23.37
C ALA A 247 -32.13 -16.99 24.81
N SER A 248 -30.84 -16.93 25.20
CA SER A 248 -30.39 -17.18 26.56
C SER A 248 -30.98 -16.18 27.57
N ILE A 249 -31.05 -14.89 27.23
CA ILE A 249 -31.66 -13.84 28.08
C ILE A 249 -33.18 -14.03 28.20
N ILE A 250 -33.86 -14.27 27.09
CA ILE A 250 -35.31 -14.53 27.07
C ILE A 250 -35.64 -15.81 27.86
N ALA A 251 -34.82 -16.87 27.71
CA ALA A 251 -34.97 -18.10 28.48
C ALA A 251 -34.80 -17.84 29.99
N PHE A 252 -33.83 -17.01 30.38
CA PHE A 252 -33.69 -16.58 31.78
C PHE A 252 -34.97 -15.92 32.30
N GLY A 253 -35.56 -14.98 31.57
CA GLY A 253 -36.81 -14.32 31.95
C GLY A 253 -38.04 -15.25 31.98
N LEU A 254 -38.23 -16.06 30.94
CA LEU A 254 -39.38 -16.97 30.82
C LEU A 254 -39.37 -18.08 31.87
N LEU A 255 -38.20 -18.61 32.23
CA LEU A 255 -38.09 -19.66 33.25
C LEU A 255 -38.44 -19.14 34.66
N HIS A 256 -38.40 -17.82 34.92
CA HIS A 256 -38.89 -17.22 36.17
C HIS A 256 -40.42 -17.08 36.22
N LEU A 257 -41.12 -17.21 35.09
CA LEU A 257 -42.59 -17.13 34.98
C LEU A 257 -43.27 -18.50 35.13
N ARG A 258 -42.53 -19.55 35.49
CA ARG A 258 -43.04 -20.91 35.62
C ARG A 258 -44.17 -20.96 36.67
N GLY A 259 -45.39 -21.27 36.22
CA GLY A 259 -46.59 -21.36 37.07
C GLY A 259 -47.60 -20.21 36.95
N VAL A 260 -47.30 -19.15 36.18
CA VAL A 260 -48.23 -18.04 35.92
C VAL A 260 -48.79 -18.19 34.50
N ASN A 261 -50.07 -18.56 34.35
CA ASN A 261 -50.86 -18.69 33.10
C ASN A 261 -50.08 -19.13 31.83
N GLY A 262 -50.24 -20.41 31.45
CA GLY A 262 -49.43 -21.10 30.45
C GLY A 262 -49.56 -20.64 28.99
N HIS A 263 -48.95 -19.50 28.63
CA HIS A 263 -48.87 -19.04 27.24
C HIS A 263 -47.44 -18.65 26.82
N PRO A 264 -46.59 -19.59 26.35
CA PRO A 264 -45.34 -19.26 25.69
C PRO A 264 -45.49 -19.36 24.15
N GLU A 265 -46.37 -18.53 23.58
CA GLU A 265 -46.71 -18.55 22.13
C GLU A 265 -46.09 -17.40 21.33
N THR A 266 -45.24 -16.58 21.96
CA THR A 266 -44.74 -15.33 21.38
C THR A 266 -43.60 -15.51 20.37
N LYS A 267 -42.80 -16.59 20.41
CA LYS A 267 -41.59 -16.71 19.55
C LYS A 267 -41.91 -17.02 18.09
N GLY A 268 -42.74 -18.01 17.80
CA GLY A 268 -43.17 -18.34 16.43
C GLY A 268 -43.99 -17.21 15.78
N LEU A 269 -44.73 -16.43 16.58
CA LEU A 269 -45.45 -15.25 16.12
C LEU A 269 -44.52 -14.11 15.67
N ILE A 270 -43.39 -13.91 16.37
CA ILE A 270 -42.37 -12.93 15.97
C ILE A 270 -41.76 -13.33 14.62
N THR A 271 -41.32 -14.58 14.48
CA THR A 271 -40.76 -15.10 13.22
C THR A 271 -41.77 -15.00 12.07
N GLY A 272 -43.02 -15.41 12.28
CA GLY A 272 -44.07 -15.34 11.26
C GLY A 272 -44.38 -13.90 10.83
N THR A 273 -44.39 -12.95 11.78
CA THR A 273 -44.58 -11.52 11.48
C THR A 273 -43.44 -10.99 10.61
N ILE A 274 -42.19 -11.35 10.93
CA ILE A 274 -41.03 -11.00 10.10
C ILE A 274 -41.18 -11.59 8.71
N GLY A 275 -41.62 -12.85 8.59
CA GLY A 275 -41.91 -13.49 7.30
C GLY A 275 -42.94 -12.73 6.45
N VAL A 276 -44.05 -12.27 7.06
CA VAL A 276 -45.05 -11.45 6.36
C VAL A 276 -44.49 -10.09 5.94
N LEU A 277 -43.76 -9.41 6.84
CA LEU A 277 -43.11 -8.13 6.54
C LEU A 277 -42.06 -8.25 5.43
N SER A 278 -41.41 -9.41 5.29
CA SER A 278 -40.40 -9.64 4.26
C SER A 278 -40.93 -9.56 2.83
N PHE A 279 -42.23 -9.83 2.58
CA PHE A 279 -42.83 -9.55 1.26
C PHE A 279 -42.80 -8.05 0.91
N ALA A 280 -42.94 -7.19 1.91
CA ALA A 280 -42.89 -5.74 1.74
C ALA A 280 -41.45 -5.20 1.72
N MET A 281 -40.50 -5.90 2.35
CA MET A 281 -39.12 -5.40 2.53
C MET A 281 -38.12 -5.97 1.53
N LEU A 282 -38.28 -7.20 1.00
CA LEU A 282 -37.31 -7.76 0.05
C LEU A 282 -37.62 -7.32 -1.40
N PRO A 283 -36.74 -6.53 -2.05
CA PRO A 283 -36.84 -6.29 -3.48
C PRO A 283 -36.32 -7.50 -4.30
N PRO A 284 -36.85 -7.74 -5.51
CA PRO A 284 -36.38 -8.78 -6.43
C PRO A 284 -34.91 -8.65 -6.87
N GLY A 285 -34.37 -7.43 -6.92
CA GLY A 285 -33.00 -7.18 -7.39
C GLY A 285 -32.56 -5.73 -7.26
N PRO A 286 -31.32 -5.40 -7.67
CA PRO A 286 -30.69 -4.08 -7.50
C PRO A 286 -31.49 -2.91 -8.07
N THR A 287 -32.11 -3.11 -9.24
CA THR A 287 -32.87 -2.10 -9.99
C THR A 287 -34.40 -2.24 -9.84
N GLN A 288 -34.86 -3.16 -8.98
CA GLN A 288 -36.27 -3.54 -8.87
C GLN A 288 -36.85 -3.19 -7.49
N THR A 289 -36.42 -2.07 -6.91
CA THR A 289 -36.83 -1.71 -5.53
C THR A 289 -38.19 -1.02 -5.43
N ALA A 290 -38.69 -0.44 -6.52
CA ALA A 290 -40.00 0.19 -6.57
C ALA A 290 -41.14 -0.78 -6.24
N SER A 291 -42.02 -0.39 -5.32
CA SER A 291 -43.22 -1.15 -4.96
C SER A 291 -44.20 -0.29 -4.15
N TRP A 292 -45.38 -0.82 -3.85
CA TRP A 292 -46.37 -0.12 -3.03
C TRP A 292 -45.84 0.21 -1.62
N SER A 293 -45.01 -0.64 -1.01
CA SER A 293 -44.46 -0.45 0.34
C SER A 293 -43.13 0.31 0.35
N ARG A 294 -42.40 0.31 -0.77
CA ARG A 294 -41.06 0.91 -0.89
C ARG A 294 -41.04 2.23 -1.68
N GLY A 295 -42.22 2.72 -2.05
CA GLY A 295 -42.41 3.95 -2.82
C GLY A 295 -42.39 3.73 -4.33
N LYS A 296 -43.10 4.61 -5.06
CA LYS A 296 -43.22 4.55 -6.53
C LYS A 296 -41.87 4.67 -7.25
N ALA A 297 -40.94 5.43 -6.69
CA ALA A 297 -39.58 5.59 -7.21
C ALA A 297 -38.60 4.52 -6.67
N GLY A 298 -39.03 3.63 -5.79
CA GLY A 298 -38.16 2.70 -5.09
C GLY A 298 -37.24 3.36 -4.08
N TRP A 299 -36.24 2.60 -3.61
CA TRP A 299 -35.30 3.07 -2.62
C TRP A 299 -34.09 3.79 -3.23
N PHE A 300 -33.71 3.42 -4.45
CA PHE A 300 -32.52 3.93 -5.11
C PHE A 300 -32.90 4.81 -6.31
N THR A 301 -32.17 5.90 -6.51
CA THR A 301 -32.31 6.75 -7.70
C THR A 301 -31.68 6.06 -8.92
N ALA A 302 -32.01 6.53 -10.13
CA ALA A 302 -31.40 6.04 -11.37
C ALA A 302 -29.86 6.08 -11.34
N ARG A 303 -29.26 7.12 -10.75
CA ARG A 303 -27.80 7.27 -10.57
C ARG A 303 -27.26 6.23 -9.60
N GLU A 304 -27.91 6.06 -8.45
CA GLU A 304 -27.52 5.04 -7.47
C GLU A 304 -27.64 3.63 -8.04
N GLU A 305 -28.71 3.32 -8.79
CA GLU A 305 -28.90 2.05 -9.50
C GLU A 305 -27.77 1.80 -10.52
N SER A 306 -27.39 2.81 -11.30
CA SER A 306 -26.27 2.73 -12.24
C SER A 306 -24.96 2.40 -11.54
N ILE A 307 -24.67 3.05 -10.41
CA ILE A 307 -23.47 2.76 -9.61
C ILE A 307 -23.52 1.33 -9.07
N MET A 308 -24.68 0.90 -8.53
CA MET A 308 -24.87 -0.45 -8.01
C MET A 308 -24.63 -1.54 -9.06
N VAL A 309 -25.15 -1.35 -10.27
CA VAL A 309 -25.04 -2.33 -11.35
C VAL A 309 -23.61 -2.37 -11.89
N ASN A 310 -23.04 -1.22 -12.22
CA ASN A 310 -21.71 -1.15 -12.84
C ASN A 310 -20.58 -1.53 -11.88
N ARG A 311 -20.65 -1.16 -10.60
CA ARG A 311 -19.62 -1.54 -9.60
C ARG A 311 -19.54 -3.06 -9.40
N ILE A 312 -20.67 -3.77 -9.54
CA ILE A 312 -20.77 -5.21 -9.29
C ILE A 312 -20.31 -6.00 -10.51
N ILE A 313 -20.71 -5.57 -11.71
CA ILE A 313 -20.36 -6.31 -12.92
C ILE A 313 -18.93 -6.03 -13.39
N ARG A 314 -18.39 -4.84 -13.12
CA ARG A 314 -16.96 -4.54 -13.34
C ARG A 314 -16.06 -5.33 -12.38
N ASP A 315 -16.54 -5.65 -11.18
CA ASP A 315 -15.89 -6.54 -10.21
C ASP A 315 -15.98 -8.02 -10.63
N ASP A 316 -17.13 -8.43 -11.18
CA ASP A 316 -17.41 -9.81 -11.57
C ASP A 316 -18.38 -9.89 -12.77
N PRO A 317 -17.84 -9.93 -14.01
CA PRO A 317 -18.63 -9.97 -15.24
C PRO A 317 -19.59 -11.16 -15.31
N SER A 318 -19.24 -12.27 -14.65
CA SER A 318 -20.04 -13.49 -14.70
C SER A 318 -21.42 -13.31 -14.07
N LYS A 319 -21.64 -12.27 -13.26
CA LYS A 319 -22.96 -11.95 -12.66
C LYS A 319 -24.00 -11.55 -13.71
N GLY A 320 -23.59 -11.10 -14.91
CA GLY A 320 -24.47 -10.81 -16.04
C GLY A 320 -24.82 -12.00 -16.95
N THR A 321 -24.36 -13.21 -16.60
CA THR A 321 -24.51 -14.42 -17.47
C THR A 321 -25.79 -15.22 -17.24
N MET A 322 -26.60 -14.85 -16.25
CA MET A 322 -27.82 -15.56 -15.89
C MET A 322 -28.86 -14.57 -15.36
N HIS A 323 -30.12 -14.73 -15.76
CA HIS A 323 -31.19 -13.91 -15.22
C HIS A 323 -31.50 -14.30 -13.77
N ASN A 324 -31.92 -13.34 -12.93
CA ASN A 324 -32.20 -13.61 -11.52
C ASN A 324 -33.31 -14.67 -11.32
N ARG A 325 -34.30 -14.74 -12.21
CA ARG A 325 -35.39 -15.73 -12.26
C ARG A 325 -35.24 -16.75 -13.38
N GLU A 326 -34.10 -17.41 -13.42
CA GLU A 326 -33.81 -18.48 -14.39
C GLU A 326 -33.61 -19.81 -13.63
N PRO A 327 -34.34 -20.87 -13.98
CA PRO A 327 -34.24 -22.16 -13.28
C PRO A 327 -32.91 -22.86 -13.58
N ILE A 328 -32.33 -23.48 -12.55
CA ILE A 328 -31.13 -24.31 -12.71
C ILE A 328 -31.56 -25.68 -13.24
N THR A 329 -31.14 -26.03 -14.46
CA THR A 329 -31.43 -27.34 -15.05
C THR A 329 -30.60 -28.44 -14.39
N LEU A 330 -31.07 -29.69 -14.45
CA LEU A 330 -30.34 -30.86 -13.92
C LEU A 330 -28.94 -31.02 -14.53
N LYS A 331 -28.76 -30.62 -15.80
CA LYS A 331 -27.45 -30.60 -16.46
C LYS A 331 -26.48 -29.60 -15.80
N LEU A 332 -26.96 -28.39 -15.51
CA LEU A 332 -26.16 -27.34 -14.86
C LEU A 332 -25.83 -27.70 -13.40
N LEU A 333 -26.75 -28.36 -12.73
CA LEU A 333 -26.52 -28.96 -11.42
C LEU A 333 -25.39 -29.99 -11.46
N TRP A 334 -25.48 -30.98 -12.36
CA TRP A 334 -24.48 -32.03 -12.46
C TRP A 334 -23.07 -31.45 -12.73
N GLN A 335 -22.99 -30.46 -13.63
CA GLN A 335 -21.73 -29.75 -13.89
C GLN A 335 -21.13 -29.13 -12.63
N SER A 336 -21.96 -28.55 -11.77
CA SER A 336 -21.53 -27.91 -10.52
C SER A 336 -21.10 -28.93 -9.46
N LEU A 337 -21.78 -30.09 -9.39
CA LEU A 337 -21.42 -31.20 -8.49
C LEU A 337 -20.07 -31.83 -8.85
N THR A 338 -19.80 -31.97 -10.15
CA THR A 338 -18.56 -32.56 -10.67
C THR A 338 -17.40 -31.57 -10.76
N ASP A 339 -17.57 -30.35 -10.25
CA ASP A 339 -16.53 -29.33 -10.29
C ASP A 339 -15.42 -29.62 -9.27
N ILE A 340 -14.40 -30.36 -9.72
CA ILE A 340 -13.25 -30.76 -8.90
C ILE A 340 -12.51 -29.58 -8.25
N ASP A 341 -12.57 -28.37 -8.82
CA ASP A 341 -11.87 -27.21 -8.26
C ASP A 341 -12.56 -26.70 -6.97
N LEU A 342 -13.79 -27.11 -6.65
CA LEU A 342 -14.50 -26.72 -5.42
C LEU A 342 -14.41 -27.78 -4.30
N TRP A 343 -14.10 -29.03 -4.63
CA TRP A 343 -14.06 -30.14 -3.67
C TRP A 343 -13.08 -29.96 -2.49
N PRO A 344 -11.88 -29.37 -2.63
CA PRO A 344 -11.03 -29.11 -1.47
C PRO A 344 -11.73 -28.29 -0.38
N LEU A 345 -12.56 -27.32 -0.76
CA LEU A 345 -13.30 -26.49 0.18
C LEU A 345 -14.52 -27.20 0.77
N TYR A 346 -15.16 -28.12 0.03
CA TYR A 346 -16.23 -28.98 0.58
C TYR A 346 -15.68 -29.94 1.63
N VAL A 347 -14.53 -30.57 1.37
CA VAL A 347 -13.86 -31.47 2.33
C VAL A 347 -13.46 -30.72 3.59
N ILE A 348 -12.89 -29.51 3.46
CA ILE A 348 -12.63 -28.64 4.61
C ILE A 348 -13.93 -28.30 5.34
N GLY A 349 -14.99 -27.92 4.61
CA GLY A 349 -16.31 -27.59 5.15
C GLY A 349 -16.91 -28.68 6.04
N LEU A 350 -16.68 -29.94 5.68
CA LEU A 350 -17.14 -31.11 6.45
C LEU A 350 -16.49 -31.20 7.83
N THR A 351 -15.20 -30.92 7.93
CA THR A 351 -14.41 -31.29 9.11
C THR A 351 -13.94 -30.11 9.96
N PHE A 352 -13.86 -28.89 9.40
CA PHE A 352 -13.18 -27.77 10.07
C PHE A 352 -13.84 -27.39 11.41
N ASN A 353 -15.17 -27.49 11.52
CA ASN A 353 -15.91 -27.00 12.68
C ASN A 353 -16.15 -28.08 13.76
N ILE A 354 -15.96 -29.36 13.42
CA ILE A 354 -16.14 -30.50 14.33
C ILE A 354 -15.39 -30.34 15.67
N PRO A 355 -14.15 -29.80 15.72
CA PRO A 355 -13.42 -29.54 16.97
C PRO A 355 -14.17 -28.69 17.99
N THR A 356 -15.07 -27.79 17.55
CA THR A 356 -15.88 -26.94 18.45
C THR A 356 -17.35 -27.33 18.52
N PHE A 357 -17.92 -27.91 17.46
CA PHE A 357 -19.32 -28.36 17.45
C PHE A 357 -19.62 -29.41 18.52
N SER A 358 -18.73 -30.39 18.71
CA SER A 358 -18.98 -31.44 19.71
C SER A 358 -19.00 -30.86 21.13
N PRO A 359 -17.99 -30.10 21.59
CA PRO A 359 -18.06 -29.43 22.89
C PRO A 359 -19.25 -28.45 23.03
N GLN A 360 -19.65 -27.76 21.96
CA GLN A 360 -20.76 -26.81 21.97
C GLN A 360 -22.11 -27.50 22.21
N GLN A 361 -22.39 -28.60 21.50
CA GLN A 361 -23.67 -29.32 21.60
C GLN A 361 -23.94 -29.89 23.00
N TYR A 362 -22.87 -30.26 23.71
CA TYR A 362 -22.94 -30.84 25.05
C TYR A 362 -22.66 -29.82 26.15
N LEU A 363 -22.49 -28.54 25.83
CA LEU A 363 -22.12 -27.50 26.80
C LEU A 363 -23.08 -27.47 27.99
N SER A 364 -24.40 -27.44 27.75
CA SER A 364 -25.39 -27.38 28.82
C SER A 364 -25.35 -28.60 29.75
N LEU A 365 -25.13 -29.79 29.19
CA LEU A 365 -24.99 -31.03 29.96
C LEU A 365 -23.69 -31.04 30.76
N SER A 366 -22.58 -30.59 30.16
CA SER A 366 -21.26 -30.50 30.80
C SER A 366 -21.27 -29.49 31.96
N LEU A 367 -21.87 -28.31 31.79
CA LEU A 367 -21.98 -27.31 32.86
C LEU A 367 -22.86 -27.80 34.01
N LYS A 368 -23.98 -28.46 33.72
CA LYS A 368 -24.78 -29.13 34.76
C LYS A 368 -23.99 -30.20 35.51
N GLY A 369 -23.22 -31.02 34.78
CA GLY A 369 -22.35 -32.04 35.37
C GLY A 369 -21.27 -31.46 36.31
N LEU A 370 -20.81 -30.23 36.05
CA LEU A 370 -19.89 -29.48 36.92
C LEU A 370 -20.56 -28.83 38.14
N GLY A 371 -21.88 -28.96 38.29
CA GLY A 371 -22.65 -28.41 39.41
C GLY A 371 -23.07 -26.95 39.23
N PHE A 372 -23.22 -26.46 37.99
CA PHE A 372 -23.90 -25.20 37.72
C PHE A 372 -25.43 -25.38 37.69
N THR A 373 -26.15 -24.40 38.21
CA THR A 373 -27.63 -24.38 38.15
C THR A 373 -28.13 -24.17 36.72
N THR A 374 -29.40 -24.50 36.44
CA THR A 374 -30.07 -24.21 35.15
C THR A 374 -29.85 -22.77 34.68
N PHE A 375 -30.03 -21.80 35.58
CA PHE A 375 -29.86 -20.38 35.27
C PHE A 375 -28.40 -20.03 34.95
N GLN A 376 -27.46 -20.54 35.75
CA GLN A 376 -26.03 -20.35 35.49
C GLN A 376 -25.63 -20.92 34.13
N THR A 377 -26.08 -22.14 33.81
CA THR A 377 -25.78 -22.80 32.52
C THR A 377 -26.20 -21.96 31.31
N ASN A 378 -27.39 -21.35 31.34
CA ASN A 378 -27.84 -20.49 30.24
C ASN A 378 -27.04 -19.19 30.14
N LEU A 379 -26.78 -18.52 31.27
CA LEU A 379 -26.03 -17.25 31.28
C LEU A 379 -24.53 -17.43 30.94
N LEU A 380 -23.93 -18.53 31.38
CA LEU A 380 -22.52 -18.85 31.16
C LEU A 380 -22.19 -19.20 29.71
N SER A 381 -23.20 -19.31 28.83
CA SER A 381 -23.03 -19.40 27.38
C SER A 381 -22.76 -18.05 26.72
N ILE A 382 -23.20 -16.94 27.33
CA ILE A 382 -23.12 -15.60 26.72
C ILE A 382 -21.66 -15.14 26.50
N PRO A 383 -20.72 -15.32 27.44
CA PRO A 383 -19.36 -14.78 27.28
C PRO A 383 -18.63 -15.32 26.04
N TYR A 384 -18.70 -16.63 25.78
CA TYR A 384 -18.03 -17.18 24.60
C TYR A 384 -18.70 -16.72 23.30
N LEU A 385 -20.02 -16.50 23.27
CA LEU A 385 -20.73 -16.00 22.08
C LEU A 385 -20.29 -14.58 21.71
N VAL A 386 -20.10 -13.71 22.71
CA VAL A 386 -19.57 -12.35 22.50
C VAL A 386 -18.14 -12.41 21.96
N LEU A 387 -17.26 -13.18 22.61
CA LEU A 387 -15.87 -13.34 22.16
C LEU A 387 -15.78 -13.97 20.77
N LYS A 388 -16.59 -14.99 20.48
CA LYS A 388 -16.67 -15.64 19.16
C LYS A 388 -17.08 -14.66 18.07
N THR A 389 -18.03 -13.77 18.37
CA THR A 389 -18.47 -12.72 17.44
C THR A 389 -17.32 -11.77 17.12
N ILE A 390 -16.63 -11.26 18.14
CA ILE A 390 -15.48 -10.36 17.97
C ILE A 390 -14.37 -11.06 17.18
N ASN A 391 -13.98 -12.26 17.59
CA ASN A 391 -12.92 -13.03 16.96
C ASN A 391 -13.22 -13.39 15.49
N MET A 392 -14.48 -13.70 15.16
CA MET A 392 -14.91 -13.95 13.78
C MET A 392 -14.81 -12.69 12.90
N LEU A 393 -15.24 -11.53 13.42
CA LEU A 393 -15.14 -10.25 12.69
C LEU A 393 -13.66 -9.88 12.47
N LEU A 394 -12.82 -10.04 13.49
CA LEU A 394 -11.37 -9.82 13.39
C LEU A 394 -10.73 -10.75 12.36
N LEU A 395 -11.06 -12.06 12.40
CA LEU A 395 -10.51 -13.03 11.46
C LEU A 395 -10.93 -12.75 10.02
N SER A 396 -12.21 -12.45 9.81
CA SER A 396 -12.74 -12.14 8.47
C SER A 396 -12.08 -10.90 7.91
N THR A 397 -11.83 -9.89 8.76
CA THR A 397 -11.16 -8.67 8.32
C THR A 397 -9.66 -8.91 8.07
N LEU A 398 -8.99 -9.68 8.94
CA LEU A 398 -7.60 -10.08 8.74
C LEU A 398 -7.41 -10.85 7.43
N ALA A 399 -8.33 -11.76 7.10
CA ALA A 399 -8.30 -12.53 5.85
C ALA A 399 -8.40 -11.63 4.62
N GLU A 400 -9.25 -10.61 4.64
CA GLU A 400 -9.38 -9.69 3.50
C GLU A 400 -8.19 -8.72 3.41
N VAL A 401 -7.74 -8.14 4.55
CA VAL A 401 -6.59 -7.21 4.60
C VAL A 401 -5.30 -7.89 4.14
N THR A 402 -4.96 -9.04 4.74
CA THR A 402 -3.75 -9.80 4.33
C THR A 402 -3.90 -10.45 2.96
N GLY A 403 -5.14 -10.61 2.49
CA GLY A 403 -5.48 -11.41 1.32
C GLY A 403 -5.34 -12.93 1.54
N GLN A 404 -4.72 -13.41 2.62
CA GLN A 404 -4.35 -14.82 2.78
C GLN A 404 -5.50 -15.68 3.33
N LEU A 405 -6.51 -15.96 2.50
CA LEU A 405 -7.74 -16.67 2.90
C LEU A 405 -7.45 -18.02 3.59
N ALA A 406 -6.58 -18.85 3.00
CA ALA A 406 -6.25 -20.18 3.53
C ALA A 406 -5.50 -20.12 4.88
N ALA A 407 -4.53 -19.21 4.99
CA ALA A 407 -3.70 -19.06 6.19
C ALA A 407 -4.55 -18.55 7.35
N CYS A 408 -5.32 -17.48 7.13
CA CYS A 408 -6.24 -16.95 8.14
C CYS A 408 -7.28 -17.99 8.54
N ALA A 409 -7.93 -18.69 7.61
CA ALA A 409 -8.91 -19.73 7.95
C ALA A 409 -8.32 -20.87 8.81
N SER A 410 -7.03 -21.17 8.68
CA SER A 410 -6.35 -22.20 9.48
C SER A 410 -6.09 -21.77 10.94
N LEU A 411 -6.09 -20.46 11.26
CA LEU A 411 -5.93 -19.95 12.63
C LEU A 411 -7.00 -20.48 13.59
N PHE A 412 -8.20 -20.76 13.10
CA PHE A 412 -9.24 -21.42 13.89
C PHE A 412 -8.77 -22.76 14.48
N GLN A 413 -8.04 -23.56 13.71
CA GLN A 413 -7.53 -24.86 14.17
C GLN A 413 -6.40 -24.69 15.18
N PHE A 414 -5.47 -23.77 14.92
CA PHE A 414 -4.39 -23.46 15.86
C PHE A 414 -4.91 -22.94 17.21
N TRP A 415 -5.98 -22.13 17.19
CA TRP A 415 -6.64 -21.66 18.41
C TRP A 415 -7.23 -22.81 19.24
N CYS A 416 -7.88 -23.78 18.59
CA CYS A 416 -8.52 -24.91 19.28
C CYS A 416 -7.51 -25.87 19.93
N LEU A 417 -6.31 -25.97 19.37
CA LEU A 417 -5.28 -26.96 19.73
C LEU A 417 -4.95 -26.99 21.24
N PRO A 418 -4.53 -25.87 21.89
CA PRO A 418 -4.15 -25.90 23.30
C PRO A 418 -5.31 -26.31 24.22
N PHE A 419 -6.53 -25.87 23.92
CA PHE A 419 -7.70 -26.16 24.76
C PHE A 419 -8.15 -27.62 24.64
N LEU A 420 -8.10 -28.20 23.44
CA LEU A 420 -8.39 -29.63 23.27
C LEU A 420 -7.32 -30.53 23.88
N ILE A 421 -6.03 -30.13 23.83
CA ILE A 421 -4.96 -30.82 24.56
C ILE A 421 -5.25 -30.79 26.06
N TYR A 422 -5.64 -29.62 26.60
CA TYR A 422 -6.01 -29.51 28.01
C TYR A 422 -7.17 -30.45 28.37
N LEU A 423 -8.28 -30.42 27.63
CA LEU A 423 -9.44 -31.28 27.87
C LEU A 423 -9.12 -32.78 27.70
N ARG A 424 -8.05 -33.13 26.98
CA ARG A 424 -7.63 -34.51 26.79
C ARG A 424 -6.72 -35.03 27.92
N VAL A 425 -5.82 -34.18 28.42
CA VAL A 425 -4.74 -34.56 29.33
C VAL A 425 -5.11 -34.31 30.79
N VAL A 426 -5.81 -33.22 31.07
CA VAL A 426 -6.14 -32.81 32.43
C VAL A 426 -7.40 -33.52 32.92
N ASP A 427 -7.36 -34.02 34.15
CA ASP A 427 -8.55 -34.52 34.83
C ASP A 427 -9.38 -33.35 35.36
N THR A 428 -10.44 -32.99 34.63
CA THR A 428 -11.31 -31.86 34.98
C THR A 428 -12.20 -32.13 36.19
N THR A 429 -12.27 -33.37 36.71
CA THR A 429 -13.04 -33.67 37.94
C THR A 429 -12.34 -33.14 39.19
N HIS A 430 -11.02 -32.95 39.14
CA HIS A 430 -10.21 -32.36 40.21
C HIS A 430 -9.91 -30.87 39.98
N ALA A 431 -10.23 -30.34 38.79
CA ALA A 431 -10.06 -28.92 38.48
C ALA A 431 -11.21 -28.08 39.04
N SER A 432 -10.96 -26.79 39.28
CA SER A 432 -12.03 -25.85 39.62
C SER A 432 -13.06 -25.79 38.49
N LYS A 433 -14.35 -25.91 38.81
CA LYS A 433 -15.46 -25.79 37.83
C LYS A 433 -15.39 -24.50 37.01
N TRP A 434 -14.87 -23.42 37.59
CA TRP A 434 -14.66 -22.14 36.90
C TRP A 434 -13.51 -22.19 35.90
N LEU A 435 -12.44 -22.93 36.20
CA LEU A 435 -11.34 -23.15 35.27
C LEU A 435 -11.80 -24.00 34.09
N THR A 436 -12.53 -25.09 34.34
CA THR A 436 -13.09 -25.94 33.28
C THR A 436 -14.05 -25.15 32.38
N TRP A 437 -14.93 -24.33 32.98
CA TRP A 437 -15.79 -23.43 32.22
C TRP A 437 -15.00 -22.42 31.38
N ALA A 438 -13.94 -21.81 31.92
CA ALA A 438 -13.12 -20.85 31.18
C ALA A 438 -12.41 -21.49 29.98
N ILE A 439 -11.85 -22.69 30.14
CA ILE A 439 -11.20 -23.44 29.06
C ILE A 439 -12.20 -23.80 27.95
N ILE A 440 -13.37 -24.32 28.31
CA ILE A 440 -14.42 -24.65 27.32
C ILE A 440 -14.90 -23.36 26.63
N SER A 441 -15.07 -22.27 27.37
CA SER A 441 -15.49 -20.98 26.80
C SER A 441 -14.46 -20.43 25.82
N LEU A 442 -13.16 -20.50 26.13
CA LEU A 442 -12.08 -20.07 25.24
C LEU A 442 -11.95 -20.95 23.99
N LEU A 443 -12.17 -22.26 24.12
CA LEU A 443 -12.29 -23.17 22.98
C LEU A 443 -13.46 -22.78 22.07
N LEU A 444 -14.63 -22.51 22.63
CA LEU A 444 -15.83 -22.16 21.88
C LEU A 444 -15.78 -20.73 21.31
N ALA A 445 -14.94 -19.86 21.89
CA ALA A 445 -14.64 -18.52 21.39
C ALA A 445 -13.68 -18.50 20.19
N ALA A 446 -13.28 -19.66 19.65
CA ALA A 446 -12.38 -19.76 18.52
C ALA A 446 -12.85 -18.89 17.31
N PRO A 447 -11.90 -18.24 16.60
CA PRO A 447 -12.21 -17.31 15.51
C PRO A 447 -12.85 -18.05 14.33
N LEU A 448 -14.18 -17.99 14.20
CA LEU A 448 -14.92 -18.82 13.25
C LEU A 448 -14.53 -18.51 11.79
N ALA A 449 -13.90 -19.47 11.10
CA ALA A 449 -13.44 -19.33 9.71
C ALA A 449 -14.56 -19.44 8.65
N HIS A 450 -15.80 -19.72 9.06
CA HIS A 450 -16.89 -20.04 8.16
C HIS A 450 -17.23 -18.93 7.14
N PRO A 451 -17.36 -17.63 7.51
CA PRO A 451 -17.63 -16.58 6.53
C PRO A 451 -16.54 -16.46 5.45
N VAL A 452 -15.27 -16.61 5.84
CA VAL A 452 -14.12 -16.60 4.94
C VAL A 452 -14.21 -17.75 3.94
N GLN A 453 -14.56 -18.96 4.40
CA GLN A 453 -14.69 -20.14 3.54
C GLN A 453 -15.88 -20.03 2.57
N VAL A 454 -17.05 -19.53 3.01
CA VAL A 454 -18.21 -19.29 2.14
C VAL A 454 -17.85 -18.27 1.04
N GLY A 455 -17.18 -17.18 1.43
CA GLY A 455 -16.67 -16.18 0.49
C GLY A 455 -15.68 -16.79 -0.51
N TRP A 456 -14.77 -17.65 -0.04
CA TRP A 456 -13.79 -18.34 -0.87
C TRP A 456 -14.44 -19.24 -1.94
N ILE A 457 -15.48 -19.99 -1.57
CA ILE A 457 -16.23 -20.85 -2.49
C ILE A 457 -16.99 -20.02 -3.53
N SER A 458 -17.63 -18.94 -3.10
CA SER A 458 -18.33 -18.03 -4.00
C SER A 458 -17.39 -17.42 -5.05
N ARG A 459 -16.15 -17.10 -4.67
CA ARG A 459 -15.12 -16.59 -5.58
C ARG A 459 -14.62 -17.68 -6.54
N ASN A 460 -14.33 -18.88 -6.03
CA ASN A 460 -13.81 -19.99 -6.85
C ASN A 460 -14.84 -20.56 -7.84
N ALA A 461 -16.13 -20.31 -7.65
CA ALA A 461 -17.19 -20.83 -8.52
C ALA A 461 -17.30 -20.10 -9.88
N ASN A 462 -16.94 -18.80 -9.95
CA ASN A 462 -16.87 -17.95 -11.14
C ASN A 462 -18.05 -18.02 -12.14
N THR A 463 -19.26 -18.41 -11.69
CA THR A 463 -20.53 -18.30 -12.43
C THR A 463 -21.71 -18.22 -11.46
N VAL A 464 -22.81 -17.57 -11.84
CA VAL A 464 -24.01 -17.47 -11.00
C VAL A 464 -24.56 -18.85 -10.61
N ARG A 465 -24.59 -19.80 -11.57
CA ARG A 465 -25.02 -21.18 -11.34
C ARG A 465 -24.15 -21.91 -10.31
N SER A 466 -22.83 -21.86 -10.47
CA SER A 466 -21.90 -22.60 -9.61
C SER A 466 -21.81 -21.95 -8.23
N ARG A 467 -22.05 -20.64 -8.11
CA ARG A 467 -22.17 -19.97 -6.81
C ARG A 467 -23.37 -20.45 -6.02
N ALA A 468 -24.54 -20.50 -6.65
CA ALA A 468 -25.77 -20.97 -6.01
C ALA A 468 -25.64 -22.42 -5.55
N VAL A 469 -25.19 -23.31 -6.46
CA VAL A 469 -25.03 -24.74 -6.13
C VAL A 469 -23.86 -24.99 -5.19
N GLY A 470 -22.73 -24.30 -5.36
CA GLY A 470 -21.52 -24.52 -4.57
C GLY A 470 -21.64 -24.04 -3.13
N ALA A 471 -22.32 -22.91 -2.88
CA ALA A 471 -22.60 -22.46 -1.52
C ALA A 471 -23.52 -23.44 -0.77
N ALA A 472 -24.54 -23.96 -1.45
CA ALA A 472 -25.43 -24.99 -0.90
C ALA A 472 -24.67 -26.29 -0.62
N LEU A 473 -23.85 -26.78 -1.56
CA LEU A 473 -23.04 -27.99 -1.33
C LEU A 473 -22.07 -27.82 -0.17
N TYR A 474 -21.39 -26.69 -0.06
CA TYR A 474 -20.52 -26.44 1.08
C TYR A 474 -21.27 -26.48 2.41
N ASN A 475 -22.43 -25.83 2.49
CA ASN A 475 -23.23 -25.85 3.70
C ASN A 475 -23.79 -27.25 3.99
N MET A 476 -24.11 -28.04 2.96
CA MET A 476 -24.44 -29.45 3.14
C MET A 476 -23.28 -30.25 3.77
N PHE A 477 -22.04 -30.04 3.31
CA PHE A 477 -20.88 -30.69 3.93
C PHE A 477 -20.71 -30.25 5.40
N LEU A 478 -20.93 -28.97 5.70
CA LEU A 478 -20.95 -28.49 7.10
C LEU A 478 -22.01 -29.23 7.95
N GLN A 479 -23.24 -29.39 7.45
CA GLN A 479 -24.29 -30.09 8.18
C GLN A 479 -24.01 -31.59 8.35
N ALA A 480 -23.38 -32.23 7.36
CA ALA A 480 -22.88 -33.59 7.53
C ALA A 480 -21.82 -33.67 8.66
N GLY A 481 -20.99 -32.63 8.81
CA GLY A 481 -20.08 -32.47 9.94
C GLY A 481 -20.81 -32.40 11.29
N VAL A 482 -21.98 -31.74 11.34
CA VAL A 482 -22.84 -31.71 12.54
C VAL A 482 -23.29 -33.13 12.93
N VAL A 483 -23.69 -33.96 11.96
CA VAL A 483 -24.07 -35.37 12.20
C VAL A 483 -22.90 -36.15 12.81
N ILE A 484 -21.69 -35.98 12.26
CA ILE A 484 -20.48 -36.60 12.80
C ILE A 484 -20.24 -36.13 14.24
N SER A 485 -20.23 -34.81 14.47
CA SER A 485 -19.95 -34.22 15.80
C SER A 485 -20.94 -34.66 16.89
N SER A 486 -22.22 -34.84 16.54
CA SER A 486 -23.27 -35.26 17.47
C SER A 486 -23.04 -36.65 18.07
N ASN A 487 -22.18 -37.46 17.44
CA ASN A 487 -21.91 -38.84 17.82
C ASN A 487 -20.52 -39.05 18.45
N ILE A 488 -19.72 -38.00 18.63
CA ILE A 488 -18.34 -38.09 19.17
C ILE A 488 -18.36 -38.23 20.69
N TYR A 489 -19.09 -37.37 21.41
CA TYR A 489 -19.25 -37.50 22.86
C TYR A 489 -20.34 -38.52 23.15
N ARG A 490 -20.01 -39.52 23.98
CA ARG A 490 -20.91 -40.62 24.34
C ARG A 490 -20.94 -40.83 25.84
N ALA A 491 -22.04 -41.39 26.33
CA ALA A 491 -22.28 -41.58 27.76
C ALA A 491 -21.22 -42.46 28.44
N ASP A 492 -20.66 -43.45 27.74
CA ASP A 492 -19.60 -44.35 28.26
C ASP A 492 -18.23 -43.66 28.43
N ASP A 493 -18.04 -42.48 27.83
CA ASP A 493 -16.81 -41.68 27.90
C ASP A 493 -16.97 -40.46 28.83
N ALA A 494 -18.17 -40.25 29.39
CA ALA A 494 -18.43 -39.19 30.36
C ALA A 494 -17.74 -39.49 31.72
N PRO A 495 -17.37 -38.48 32.52
CA PRO A 495 -17.57 -37.04 32.29
C PRO A 495 -16.38 -36.35 31.57
N LEU A 496 -15.25 -37.04 31.39
CA LEU A 496 -14.02 -36.45 30.85
C LEU A 496 -13.95 -36.43 29.32
N TYR A 497 -14.72 -37.29 28.65
CA TYR A 497 -14.75 -37.46 27.21
C TYR A 497 -13.37 -37.65 26.57
N ARG A 498 -12.50 -38.46 27.20
CA ARG A 498 -11.10 -38.63 26.78
C ARG A 498 -11.01 -39.22 25.37
N ARG A 499 -11.85 -40.21 25.03
CA ARG A 499 -11.91 -40.77 23.68
C ARG A 499 -12.42 -39.73 22.69
N GLY A 500 -13.48 -39.00 23.04
CA GLY A 500 -14.02 -37.91 22.24
C GLY A 500 -12.96 -36.86 21.92
N ASN A 501 -12.25 -36.35 22.93
CA ASN A 501 -11.21 -35.32 22.76
C ASN A 501 -10.01 -35.82 21.93
N SER A 502 -9.66 -37.11 22.02
CA SER A 502 -8.68 -37.72 21.11
C SER A 502 -9.12 -37.69 19.65
N ILE A 503 -10.39 -38.00 19.37
CA ILE A 503 -10.96 -37.93 18.02
C ILE A 503 -10.94 -36.49 17.51
N LEU A 504 -11.32 -35.51 18.35
CA LEU A 504 -11.29 -34.09 17.99
C LEU A 504 -9.88 -33.59 17.63
N LEU A 505 -8.86 -34.00 18.39
CA LEU A 505 -7.45 -33.68 18.08
C LEU A 505 -6.97 -34.32 16.76
N GLY A 506 -7.42 -35.54 16.46
CA GLY A 506 -7.15 -36.19 15.19
C GLY A 506 -7.77 -35.44 14.00
N ILE A 507 -9.04 -35.04 14.13
CA ILE A 507 -9.75 -34.26 13.10
C ILE A 507 -9.13 -32.87 12.94
N LEU A 508 -8.73 -32.21 14.03
CA LEU A 508 -8.02 -30.93 13.99
C LEU A 508 -6.69 -31.05 13.22
N SER A 509 -5.89 -32.08 13.51
CA SER A 509 -4.64 -32.35 12.79
C SER A 509 -4.89 -32.59 11.29
N LEU A 510 -5.96 -33.35 10.95
CA LEU A 510 -6.40 -33.54 9.57
C LEU A 510 -6.75 -32.19 8.91
N ASN A 511 -7.47 -31.31 9.60
CA ASN A 511 -7.85 -30.00 9.07
C ASN A 511 -6.62 -29.15 8.72
N LEU A 512 -5.58 -29.14 9.56
CA LEU A 512 -4.33 -28.43 9.29
C LEU A 512 -3.68 -28.93 7.97
N VAL A 513 -3.66 -30.25 7.77
CA VAL A 513 -3.16 -30.86 6.53
C VAL A 513 -4.07 -30.50 5.34
N LEU A 514 -5.40 -30.54 5.50
CA LEU A 514 -6.34 -30.20 4.44
C LEU A 514 -6.18 -28.75 3.96
N TYR A 515 -5.93 -27.79 4.85
CA TYR A 515 -5.64 -26.41 4.43
C TYR A 515 -4.36 -26.29 3.61
N VAL A 516 -3.30 -27.02 3.97
CA VAL A 516 -2.06 -27.07 3.19
C VAL A 516 -2.30 -27.72 1.83
N ILE A 517 -3.06 -28.81 1.77
CA ILE A 517 -3.44 -29.49 0.52
C ILE A 517 -4.26 -28.55 -0.35
N ALA A 518 -5.27 -27.86 0.18
CA ALA A 518 -6.09 -26.92 -0.59
C ALA A 518 -5.26 -25.76 -1.15
N LYS A 519 -4.41 -25.15 -0.34
CA LYS A 519 -3.49 -24.08 -0.80
C LYS A 519 -2.56 -24.59 -1.90
N SER A 520 -1.95 -25.76 -1.70
CA SER A 520 -1.04 -26.37 -2.67
C SER A 520 -1.75 -26.71 -3.99
N TYR A 521 -2.95 -27.29 -3.89
CA TYR A 521 -3.78 -27.64 -5.04
C TYR A 521 -4.12 -26.42 -5.89
N TYR A 522 -4.62 -25.35 -5.26
CA TYR A 522 -4.98 -24.13 -5.97
C TYR A 522 -3.76 -23.42 -6.56
N THR A 523 -2.62 -23.43 -5.84
CA THR A 523 -1.37 -22.85 -6.36
C THR A 523 -0.90 -23.60 -7.60
N TRP A 524 -0.88 -24.93 -7.52
CA TRP A 524 -0.56 -25.79 -8.67
C TRP A 524 -1.54 -25.57 -9.83
N ARG A 525 -2.84 -25.47 -9.55
CA ARG A 525 -3.88 -25.27 -10.56
C ARG A 525 -3.71 -23.94 -11.29
N ASN A 526 -3.44 -22.85 -10.56
CA ASN A 526 -3.19 -21.53 -11.15
C ASN A 526 -1.91 -21.52 -11.99
N GLN A 527 -0.82 -22.12 -11.50
CA GLN A 527 0.44 -22.25 -12.27
C GLN A 527 0.24 -23.08 -13.55
N SER A 528 -0.54 -24.16 -13.48
CA SER A 528 -0.84 -25.00 -14.64
C SER A 528 -1.66 -24.25 -15.70
N ARG A 529 -2.58 -23.37 -15.29
CA ARG A 529 -3.35 -22.50 -16.19
C ARG A 529 -2.50 -21.39 -16.78
N ALA A 530 -1.70 -20.69 -15.97
CA ALA A 530 -0.78 -19.66 -16.43
C ALA A 530 0.17 -20.20 -17.51
N ARG A 531 0.78 -21.37 -17.30
CA ARG A 531 1.61 -22.03 -18.32
C ARG A 531 0.92 -22.31 -19.65
N GLN A 532 -0.40 -22.51 -19.66
CA GLN A 532 -1.16 -22.73 -20.89
C GLN A 532 -1.57 -21.40 -21.53
N TRP A 533 -2.03 -20.45 -20.71
CA TRP A 533 -2.43 -19.11 -21.12
C TRP A 533 -1.26 -18.31 -21.71
N ASP A 534 -0.12 -18.30 -21.03
CA ASP A 534 1.08 -17.53 -21.39
C ASP A 534 1.82 -18.13 -22.60
N ARG A 535 1.44 -19.33 -23.06
CA ARG A 535 1.96 -19.94 -24.30
C ARG A 535 1.19 -19.50 -25.55
N MET A 536 -0.02 -19.00 -25.39
CA MET A 536 -0.85 -18.55 -26.51
C MET A 536 -0.43 -17.15 -26.96
N THR A 537 -0.44 -16.89 -28.26
CA THR A 537 -0.30 -15.50 -28.76
C THR A 537 -1.52 -14.67 -28.36
N PRO A 538 -1.44 -13.32 -28.35
CA PRO A 538 -2.60 -12.48 -28.07
C PRO A 538 -3.81 -12.80 -28.95
N GLU A 539 -3.60 -13.13 -30.23
CA GLU A 539 -4.66 -13.52 -31.16
C GLU A 539 -5.26 -14.88 -30.79
N GLU A 540 -4.43 -15.85 -30.37
CA GLU A 540 -4.90 -17.15 -29.88
C GLU A 540 -5.68 -17.02 -28.57
N GLN A 541 -5.28 -16.11 -27.67
CA GLN A 541 -6.01 -15.80 -26.45
C GLN A 541 -7.38 -15.19 -26.77
N LEU A 542 -7.47 -14.28 -27.75
CA LEU A 542 -8.73 -13.72 -28.21
C LEU A 542 -9.63 -14.78 -28.85
N VAL A 543 -9.06 -15.67 -29.67
CA VAL A 543 -9.78 -16.81 -30.25
C VAL A 543 -10.27 -17.73 -29.14
N TYR A 544 -9.45 -18.08 -28.15
CA TYR A 544 -9.85 -18.90 -27.01
C TYR A 544 -11.00 -18.28 -26.23
N LEU A 545 -10.95 -16.97 -25.95
CA LEU A 545 -12.03 -16.31 -25.22
C LEU A 545 -13.32 -16.19 -26.06
N SER A 546 -13.19 -16.14 -27.39
CA SER A 546 -14.33 -16.18 -28.33
C SER A 546 -14.89 -17.60 -28.53
N ASP A 547 -14.05 -18.62 -28.40
CA ASP A 547 -14.41 -20.03 -28.52
C ASP A 547 -14.88 -20.54 -27.15
N HIS A 548 -16.19 -20.76 -27.00
CA HIS A 548 -16.85 -20.94 -25.69
C HIS A 548 -16.60 -22.32 -25.03
N GLN A 549 -15.44 -22.93 -25.22
CA GLN A 549 -15.15 -24.29 -24.76
C GLN A 549 -15.09 -24.39 -23.24
N ASP A 550 -14.28 -23.55 -22.58
CA ASP A 550 -14.16 -23.53 -21.13
C ASP A 550 -15.04 -22.44 -20.51
N LYS A 551 -15.84 -22.81 -19.50
CA LYS A 551 -16.79 -21.90 -18.84
C LYS A 551 -16.52 -21.77 -17.36
N GLY A 552 -16.78 -20.58 -16.83
CA GLY A 552 -16.70 -20.32 -15.39
C GLY A 552 -15.28 -20.42 -14.86
N ASN A 553 -15.09 -21.19 -13.79
CA ASN A 553 -13.80 -21.33 -13.14
C ASN A 553 -12.82 -22.24 -13.90
N LYS A 554 -13.23 -22.83 -15.03
CA LYS A 554 -12.38 -23.67 -15.88
C LYS A 554 -11.58 -22.87 -16.91
N ARG A 555 -11.96 -21.63 -17.14
CA ARG A 555 -11.28 -20.76 -18.09
C ARG A 555 -9.80 -20.58 -17.73
N LEU A 556 -8.95 -20.55 -18.76
CA LEU A 556 -7.50 -20.43 -18.61
C LEU A 556 -7.05 -19.06 -18.14
N ASP A 557 -7.83 -18.00 -18.36
CA ASP A 557 -7.57 -16.66 -17.84
C ASP A 557 -8.03 -16.49 -16.38
N PHE A 558 -8.91 -17.35 -15.90
CA PHE A 558 -9.40 -17.30 -14.52
C PHE A 558 -8.39 -17.91 -13.53
N ARG A 559 -8.04 -17.15 -12.50
CA ARG A 559 -7.22 -17.59 -11.36
C ARG A 559 -8.13 -17.90 -10.17
N LEU A 560 -7.92 -19.06 -9.55
CA LEU A 560 -8.60 -19.43 -8.30
C LEU A 560 -7.98 -18.62 -7.16
N PRO A 561 -8.71 -17.68 -6.54
CA PRO A 561 -8.11 -16.80 -5.54
C PRO A 561 -7.53 -17.59 -4.36
N LEU A 562 -6.25 -17.30 -4.08
CA LEU A 562 -5.44 -17.80 -2.96
C LEU A 562 -5.04 -16.65 -2.04
N THR A 563 -4.85 -15.49 -2.67
CA THR A 563 -4.60 -14.15 -2.18
C THR A 563 -5.59 -13.20 -2.88
N VAL A 564 -6.00 -12.10 -2.26
CA VAL A 564 -7.00 -11.15 -2.84
C VAL A 564 -6.46 -10.33 -4.03
N SER A 565 -5.21 -10.51 -4.44
CA SER A 565 -4.62 -9.78 -5.57
C SER A 565 -4.16 -10.75 -6.67
N ASP A 566 -5.00 -10.94 -7.68
CA ASP A 566 -4.62 -11.52 -8.99
C ASP A 566 -5.39 -10.76 -10.08
N MET A 567 -5.07 -9.48 -10.24
CA MET A 567 -5.09 -8.76 -11.52
C MET A 567 -3.80 -7.94 -11.56
N SER A 568 -2.98 -8.22 -12.59
CA SER A 568 -1.59 -7.79 -12.87
C SER A 568 -0.45 -8.42 -12.04
N LEU A 569 0.30 -9.31 -12.70
CA LEU A 569 1.75 -9.58 -12.66
C LEU A 569 2.57 -8.81 -11.59
N SER A 570 3.44 -9.38 -10.74
CA SER A 570 4.33 -10.53 -10.91
C SER A 570 4.89 -11.04 -9.56
N ARG A 571 5.10 -12.36 -9.49
CA ARG A 571 6.08 -13.11 -8.66
C ARG A 571 6.08 -12.87 -7.13
N MET A 572 5.32 -13.70 -6.42
CA MET A 572 5.69 -14.15 -5.07
C MET A 572 5.50 -15.68 -4.99
N THR A 573 6.55 -16.43 -5.35
CA THR A 573 6.57 -17.90 -5.32
C THR A 573 6.89 -18.42 -3.92
N VAL A 574 5.92 -19.09 -3.31
CA VAL A 574 5.88 -20.33 -2.48
C VAL A 574 7.13 -20.87 -1.73
N GLN A 575 8.36 -20.38 -1.88
CA GLN A 575 9.52 -20.82 -1.09
C GLN A 575 9.51 -20.33 0.38
N GLY A 576 8.67 -19.35 0.74
CA GLY A 576 8.64 -18.74 2.08
C GLY A 576 8.11 -19.60 3.24
N LEU A 577 7.61 -20.81 3.00
CA LEU A 577 6.95 -21.62 4.06
C LEU A 577 7.78 -22.78 4.62
N LEU A 578 8.98 -23.04 4.09
CA LEU A 578 9.94 -23.96 4.71
C LEU A 578 11.17 -23.26 5.31
N ALA A 579 11.35 -21.94 5.07
CA ALA A 579 12.40 -21.13 5.69
C ALA A 579 11.99 -20.54 7.06
N GLY A 580 10.69 -20.56 7.40
CA GLY A 580 10.13 -19.97 8.63
C GLY A 580 10.50 -20.69 9.94
N ALA A 581 11.36 -21.70 9.89
CA ALA A 581 11.86 -22.42 11.08
C ALA A 581 13.39 -22.31 11.25
N ALA A 582 14.10 -21.51 10.43
CA ALA A 582 15.57 -21.46 10.46
C ALA A 582 16.21 -20.06 10.34
N LEU A 583 15.50 -18.96 10.62
CA LEU A 583 16.13 -17.62 10.74
C LEU A 583 15.76 -16.96 12.06
N ALA A 584 16.14 -17.60 13.16
CA ALA A 584 16.46 -16.87 14.38
C ALA A 584 17.85 -16.24 14.17
N ASN A 585 17.88 -14.92 13.95
CA ASN A 585 19.03 -14.08 13.56
C ASN A 585 19.56 -14.34 12.13
N ALA A 586 19.16 -13.52 11.15
CA ALA A 586 19.83 -13.48 9.85
C ALA A 586 21.32 -13.16 10.06
N GLN A 587 22.19 -14.12 9.77
CA GLN A 587 23.63 -13.94 9.95
C GLN A 587 24.19 -13.06 8.84
N CYS A 588 25.11 -12.15 9.16
CA CYS A 588 25.77 -11.29 8.17
C CYS A 588 26.80 -12.09 7.37
N THR A 589 26.33 -12.86 6.37
CA THR A 589 27.17 -13.72 5.53
C THR A 589 26.77 -13.65 4.06
N THR A 590 27.71 -13.94 3.18
CA THR A 590 27.51 -13.95 1.72
C THR A 590 26.41 -14.92 1.30
N GLU A 591 26.29 -16.07 1.97
CA GLU A 591 25.28 -17.09 1.68
C GLU A 591 23.87 -16.57 1.99
N THR A 592 23.73 -15.78 3.06
CA THR A 592 22.45 -15.19 3.46
C THR A 592 21.97 -14.22 2.38
N PHE A 593 22.82 -13.30 1.94
CA PHE A 593 22.45 -12.34 0.88
C PHE A 593 22.29 -13.00 -0.49
N THR A 594 23.09 -14.04 -0.79
CA THR A 594 22.92 -14.83 -2.03
C THR A 594 21.57 -15.54 -2.05
N ALA A 595 21.11 -16.05 -0.91
CA ALA A 595 19.78 -16.65 -0.78
C ALA A 595 18.65 -15.61 -0.94
N ILE A 596 18.83 -14.41 -0.38
CA ILE A 596 17.88 -13.30 -0.54
C ILE A 596 17.76 -12.86 -2.01
N LEU A 597 18.86 -12.89 -2.76
CA LEU A 597 18.93 -12.48 -4.17
C LEU A 597 18.66 -13.61 -5.17
N ALA A 598 18.22 -14.80 -4.73
CA ALA A 598 18.07 -15.97 -5.59
C ALA A 598 17.05 -15.78 -6.74
N ASP A 599 16.15 -14.80 -6.62
CA ASP A 599 15.16 -14.42 -7.62
C ASP A 599 15.63 -13.30 -8.58
N ASN A 600 16.82 -12.74 -8.34
CA ASN A 600 17.43 -11.66 -9.11
C ASN A 600 18.70 -12.15 -9.83
N ALA A 601 18.52 -12.71 -11.03
CA ALA A 601 19.61 -13.35 -11.78
C ALA A 601 20.75 -12.39 -12.19
N ASP A 602 20.47 -11.09 -12.25
CA ASP A 602 21.44 -10.05 -12.61
C ASP A 602 22.21 -9.49 -11.41
N ALA A 603 21.90 -9.92 -10.18
CA ALA A 603 22.53 -9.44 -8.95
C ALA A 603 23.47 -10.48 -8.33
N THR A 604 24.64 -10.04 -7.88
CA THR A 604 25.64 -10.89 -7.21
C THR A 604 26.21 -10.22 -5.98
N VAL A 605 26.42 -10.98 -4.90
CA VAL A 605 26.98 -10.45 -3.66
C VAL A 605 28.50 -10.36 -3.79
N ASN A 606 29.07 -9.15 -3.66
CA ASN A 606 30.51 -8.95 -3.63
C ASN A 606 31.08 -9.39 -2.29
N PHE A 607 30.48 -8.92 -1.19
CA PHE A 607 30.84 -9.30 0.17
C PHE A 607 29.69 -9.04 1.15
N ALA A 608 29.76 -9.69 2.31
CA ALA A 608 28.98 -9.35 3.51
C ALA A 608 29.88 -9.49 4.74
N GLN A 609 29.96 -8.45 5.57
CA GLN A 609 30.86 -8.37 6.71
C GLN A 609 30.16 -7.75 7.93
N ALA A 610 30.19 -8.47 9.06
CA ALA A 610 29.75 -7.91 10.33
C ALA A 610 30.75 -6.84 10.81
N VAL A 611 30.22 -5.68 11.20
CA VAL A 611 30.98 -4.56 11.77
C VAL A 611 30.61 -4.46 13.25
N PRO A 612 31.58 -4.59 14.18
CA PRO A 612 31.29 -4.47 15.60
C PRO A 612 30.94 -3.03 15.98
N ARG A 613 30.27 -2.85 17.12
CA ARG A 613 30.02 -1.52 17.69
C ARG A 613 31.34 -0.75 17.87
N ASN A 614 31.33 0.53 17.51
CA ASN A 614 32.48 1.43 17.41
C ASN A 614 33.51 1.00 16.35
N GLY A 615 33.14 0.11 15.44
CA GLY A 615 33.96 -0.33 14.33
C GLY A 615 34.12 0.72 13.23
N SER A 616 34.88 0.35 12.20
CA SER A 616 35.07 1.15 10.99
C SER A 616 34.86 0.27 9.77
N PHE A 617 34.30 0.86 8.71
CA PHE A 617 34.09 0.19 7.44
C PHE A 617 34.21 1.18 6.28
N GLY A 618 34.79 0.71 5.18
CA GLY A 618 34.95 1.43 3.93
C GLY A 618 36.05 0.81 3.08
N GLU A 619 36.16 1.28 1.84
CA GLU A 619 37.12 0.77 0.85
C GLU A 619 38.45 1.56 0.86
N GLY A 620 38.59 2.54 1.77
CA GLY A 620 39.76 3.40 1.87
C GLY A 620 40.12 4.04 0.53
N PRO A 621 41.42 4.18 0.20
CA PRO A 621 41.87 4.83 -1.04
C PRO A 621 41.40 4.16 -2.35
N ALA A 622 40.87 2.93 -2.31
CA ALA A 622 40.36 2.27 -3.51
C ALA A 622 39.03 2.88 -4.00
N ASN A 623 38.27 3.51 -3.09
CA ASN A 623 37.09 4.29 -3.46
C ASN A 623 37.51 5.74 -3.73
N LEU A 624 37.71 6.04 -5.02
CA LEU A 624 38.27 7.32 -5.46
C LEU A 624 37.33 8.51 -5.17
N ALA A 625 36.02 8.28 -5.12
CA ALA A 625 35.05 9.30 -4.75
C ALA A 625 35.01 9.57 -3.23
N PHE A 626 35.17 8.52 -2.42
CA PHE A 626 35.10 8.57 -0.96
C PHE A 626 36.27 7.80 -0.32
N PRO A 627 37.49 8.34 -0.33
CA PRO A 627 38.72 7.61 0.03
C PRO A 627 38.90 7.35 1.54
N THR A 628 37.87 7.58 2.34
CA THR A 628 37.89 7.53 3.80
C THR A 628 36.82 6.57 4.32
N ASN A 629 37.14 5.84 5.38
CA ASN A 629 36.21 4.90 5.98
C ASN A 629 35.27 5.62 6.95
N ALA A 630 34.03 5.12 7.05
CA ALA A 630 33.17 5.44 8.17
C ALA A 630 33.76 4.86 9.45
N THR A 631 33.66 5.58 10.56
CA THR A 631 34.22 5.20 11.86
C THR A 631 33.17 5.33 12.95
N GLN A 632 33.42 4.69 14.10
CA GLN A 632 32.54 4.73 15.26
C GLN A 632 31.13 4.17 14.98
N LEU A 633 31.01 3.26 14.02
CA LEU A 633 29.73 2.72 13.55
C LEU A 633 28.95 1.99 14.67
N PRO A 634 27.60 2.00 14.64
CA PRO A 634 26.83 1.04 15.41
C PRO A 634 27.15 -0.40 14.96
N ALA A 635 26.79 -1.39 15.78
CA ALA A 635 26.90 -2.79 15.34
C ALA A 635 25.94 -3.02 14.15
N LEU A 636 26.49 -3.47 13.03
CA LEU A 636 25.76 -3.58 11.77
C LEU A 636 26.37 -4.62 10.82
N CYS A 637 25.61 -5.01 9.80
CA CYS A 637 26.10 -5.77 8.66
C CYS A 637 26.40 -4.84 7.46
N ALA A 638 27.63 -4.88 6.96
CA ALA A 638 28.06 -4.18 5.75
C ALA A 638 28.03 -5.14 4.55
N VAL A 639 27.34 -4.75 3.48
CA VAL A 639 27.13 -5.62 2.30
C VAL A 639 27.39 -4.82 1.04
N SER A 640 27.98 -5.43 0.02
CA SER A 640 28.06 -4.87 -1.33
C SER A 640 27.51 -5.87 -2.34
N ILE A 641 26.70 -5.36 -3.26
CA ILE A 641 26.04 -6.14 -4.31
C ILE A 641 26.34 -5.49 -5.66
N ASN A 642 26.79 -6.30 -6.62
CA ASN A 642 26.92 -5.91 -8.02
C ASN A 642 25.64 -6.27 -8.79
N VAL A 643 25.18 -5.38 -9.65
CA VAL A 643 24.02 -5.60 -10.51
C VAL A 643 24.41 -5.32 -11.96
N LYS A 644 24.20 -6.31 -12.83
CA LYS A 644 24.34 -6.15 -14.27
C LYS A 644 23.20 -5.28 -14.80
N SER A 645 23.52 -4.11 -15.35
CA SER A 645 22.54 -3.11 -15.83
C SER A 645 22.36 -3.13 -17.35
N SER A 646 23.36 -3.60 -18.09
CA SER A 646 23.29 -3.85 -19.54
C SER A 646 24.25 -4.98 -19.94
N GLU A 647 24.43 -5.24 -21.24
CA GLU A 647 25.47 -6.16 -21.71
C GLU A 647 26.89 -5.71 -21.33
N ASN A 648 27.12 -4.39 -21.28
CA ASN A 648 28.45 -3.79 -21.14
C ASN A 648 28.58 -2.86 -19.92
N SER A 649 27.58 -2.83 -19.02
CA SER A 649 27.61 -2.03 -17.79
C SER A 649 27.05 -2.80 -16.60
N SER A 650 27.54 -2.44 -15.42
CA SER A 650 27.06 -2.92 -14.12
C SER A 650 27.35 -1.86 -13.07
N TYR A 651 26.55 -1.80 -12.01
CA TYR A 651 26.79 -0.92 -10.87
C TYR A 651 26.88 -1.72 -9.58
N ASN A 652 27.60 -1.18 -8.59
CA ASN A 652 27.60 -1.71 -7.24
C ASN A 652 26.77 -0.81 -6.33
N PHE A 653 26.15 -1.40 -5.32
CA PHE A 653 25.62 -0.64 -4.18
C PHE A 653 25.96 -1.31 -2.86
N GLY A 654 26.17 -0.46 -1.87
CA GLY A 654 26.48 -0.84 -0.51
C GLY A 654 25.26 -0.72 0.39
N LEU A 655 25.19 -1.57 1.40
CA LEU A 655 24.21 -1.50 2.48
C LEU A 655 24.92 -1.50 3.84
N PHE A 656 24.43 -0.66 4.75
CA PHE A 656 24.61 -0.87 6.19
C PHE A 656 23.27 -1.24 6.80
N LEU A 657 23.23 -2.38 7.48
CA LEU A 657 22.06 -2.96 8.10
C LEU A 657 22.31 -3.05 9.62
N PRO A 658 21.86 -2.07 10.44
CA PRO A 658 22.06 -2.09 11.88
C PRO A 658 21.42 -3.31 12.56
N ASP A 659 22.12 -3.95 13.50
CA ASP A 659 21.63 -5.21 14.09
C ASP A 659 20.39 -4.99 14.98
N ALA A 660 20.60 -4.30 16.12
CA ALA A 660 19.58 -4.11 17.15
C ALA A 660 19.00 -2.69 17.19
N THR A 661 19.63 -1.75 16.48
CA THR A 661 19.22 -0.33 16.46
C THR A 661 18.40 0.04 15.24
N TRP A 662 18.10 -0.94 14.36
CA TRP A 662 17.26 -0.68 13.20
C TRP A 662 15.84 -0.31 13.64
N ASN A 663 15.32 0.76 13.07
CA ASN A 663 14.09 1.40 13.53
C ASN A 663 12.98 1.38 12.45
N GLU A 664 13.00 0.34 11.60
CA GLU A 664 12.08 0.15 10.46
C GLU A 664 12.22 1.19 9.34
N ARG A 665 13.27 2.02 9.36
CA ARG A 665 13.49 3.06 8.35
C ARG A 665 14.63 2.73 7.40
N PHE A 666 14.48 3.15 6.16
CA PHE A 666 15.49 3.06 5.11
C PHE A 666 15.93 4.46 4.69
N LEU A 667 17.23 4.68 4.48
CA LEU A 667 17.74 5.95 3.97
C LEU A 667 18.77 5.74 2.86
N THR A 668 18.59 6.42 1.74
CA THR A 668 19.52 6.44 0.61
C THR A 668 20.34 7.73 0.59
N THR A 669 21.63 7.63 0.29
CA THR A 669 22.49 8.78 -0.03
C THR A 669 23.05 8.67 -1.45
N GLY A 670 23.51 9.79 -1.99
CA GLY A 670 24.04 9.92 -3.34
C GLY A 670 25.55 10.20 -3.41
N ASN A 671 25.96 10.66 -4.58
CA ASN A 671 27.37 10.86 -4.98
C ASN A 671 27.70 12.35 -5.20
N GLY A 672 28.92 12.64 -5.69
CA GLY A 672 29.41 13.99 -5.94
C GLY A 672 30.12 14.14 -7.29
N GLY A 673 29.90 15.26 -7.97
CA GLY A 673 30.49 15.57 -9.29
C GLY A 673 30.11 14.56 -10.38
N LEU A 674 31.08 14.22 -11.23
CA LEU A 674 31.02 13.12 -12.21
C LEU A 674 31.55 11.79 -11.63
N GLY A 675 31.80 11.78 -10.31
CA GLY A 675 32.44 10.66 -9.60
C GLY A 675 31.53 9.46 -9.42
N GLY A 676 32.17 8.30 -9.19
CA GLY A 676 31.53 7.04 -8.87
C GLY A 676 32.22 6.33 -7.71
N GLY A 677 31.44 5.79 -6.80
CA GLY A 677 31.90 5.09 -5.58
C GLY A 677 30.84 5.07 -4.49
N ILE A 678 30.84 4.05 -3.63
CA ILE A 678 29.83 3.92 -2.56
C ILE A 678 30.15 4.92 -1.44
N ASN A 679 29.19 5.76 -1.05
CA ASN A 679 29.34 6.77 0.00
C ASN A 679 29.20 6.17 1.40
N TRP A 680 30.15 5.29 1.77
CA TRP A 680 30.23 4.70 3.10
C TRP A 680 30.24 5.73 4.25
N PRO A 681 30.92 6.90 4.13
CA PRO A 681 30.92 7.91 5.18
C PRO A 681 29.52 8.44 5.55
N ASP A 682 28.71 8.87 4.58
CA ASP A 682 27.35 9.36 4.85
C ASP A 682 26.43 8.22 5.31
N MET A 683 26.55 7.03 4.70
CA MET A 683 25.83 5.84 5.17
C MET A 683 26.10 5.54 6.65
N GLY A 684 27.36 5.65 7.07
CA GLY A 684 27.75 5.44 8.46
C GLY A 684 27.12 6.45 9.41
N LYS A 685 27.15 7.73 9.03
CA LYS A 685 26.48 8.81 9.76
C LYS A 685 24.98 8.52 9.90
N PHE A 686 24.30 8.17 8.82
CA PHE A 686 22.86 7.94 8.84
C PHE A 686 22.48 6.66 9.62
N SER A 687 23.34 5.65 9.65
CA SER A 687 23.11 4.43 10.43
C SER A 687 22.98 4.69 11.94
N HIS A 688 23.56 5.78 12.46
CA HIS A 688 23.43 6.16 13.87
C HIS A 688 22.01 6.58 14.27
N TYR A 689 21.21 7.10 13.33
CA TYR A 689 19.80 7.39 13.58
C TYR A 689 18.93 6.12 13.61
N GLY A 690 19.51 4.94 13.32
CA GLY A 690 18.82 3.66 13.25
C GLY A 690 18.34 3.28 11.84
N PHE A 691 18.72 4.02 10.80
CA PHE A 691 18.39 3.68 9.42
C PHE A 691 19.17 2.44 8.94
N ALA A 692 18.51 1.59 8.16
CA ALA A 692 19.22 0.81 7.16
C ALA A 692 19.61 1.78 6.03
N THR A 693 20.88 1.82 5.63
CA THR A 693 21.36 2.84 4.69
C THR A 693 21.93 2.25 3.41
N MET A 694 21.80 2.98 2.29
CA MET A 694 22.33 2.60 0.98
C MET A 694 23.02 3.76 0.24
N SER A 695 24.05 3.42 -0.54
CA SER A 695 24.62 4.25 -1.61
C SER A 695 25.04 3.34 -2.77
N THR A 696 25.00 3.86 -4.00
CA THR A 696 25.55 3.19 -5.20
C THR A 696 26.84 3.85 -5.67
N ASP A 697 27.68 3.09 -6.38
CA ASP A 697 28.83 3.63 -7.11
C ASP A 697 28.45 4.29 -8.45
N THR A 698 27.18 4.18 -8.85
CA THR A 698 26.61 4.75 -10.07
C THR A 698 27.07 4.13 -11.39
N GLY A 699 27.71 2.95 -11.35
CA GLY A 699 28.15 2.22 -12.54
C GLY A 699 29.64 2.30 -12.84
N HIS A 700 30.40 3.04 -12.04
CA HIS A 700 31.85 3.24 -12.23
C HIS A 700 32.53 3.65 -10.93
N ILE A 701 33.87 3.70 -10.96
CA ILE A 701 34.70 4.22 -9.86
C ILE A 701 35.56 5.34 -10.42
N SER A 702 35.38 6.56 -9.93
CA SER A 702 36.19 7.72 -10.32
C SER A 702 36.15 8.83 -9.27
N ALA A 703 37.13 9.72 -9.31
CA ALA A 703 37.08 10.95 -8.52
C ALA A 703 35.99 11.89 -9.07
N SER A 704 35.45 12.79 -8.22
CA SER A 704 34.34 13.68 -8.60
C SER A 704 34.61 14.55 -9.83
N GLY A 705 35.86 14.88 -10.15
CA GLY A 705 36.23 15.70 -11.30
C GLY A 705 36.59 14.93 -12.57
N ASP A 706 36.61 13.60 -12.55
CA ASP A 706 37.03 12.78 -13.69
C ASP A 706 35.82 12.34 -14.52
N GLY A 707 35.73 12.85 -15.76
CA GLY A 707 34.69 12.47 -16.71
C GLY A 707 35.15 11.48 -17.79
N SER A 708 36.42 11.05 -17.78
CA SER A 708 37.00 10.23 -18.86
C SER A 708 36.35 8.85 -19.01
N TRP A 709 35.76 8.32 -17.94
CA TRP A 709 35.02 7.06 -17.93
C TRP A 709 33.78 7.05 -18.85
N ALA A 710 33.27 8.22 -19.23
CA ALA A 710 32.09 8.36 -20.09
C ALA A 710 32.40 8.13 -21.57
N LEU A 711 33.68 8.17 -21.97
CA LEU A 711 34.11 7.95 -23.35
C LEU A 711 33.65 6.57 -23.84
N ASP A 712 32.90 6.53 -24.94
CA ASP A 712 32.34 5.32 -25.56
C ASP A 712 31.50 4.46 -24.60
N ALA A 713 30.95 5.04 -23.51
CA ALA A 713 30.27 4.32 -22.44
C ALA A 713 28.81 4.79 -22.20
N PRO A 714 27.92 4.77 -23.20
CA PRO A 714 26.57 5.31 -23.09
C PRO A 714 25.73 4.64 -21.99
N GLU A 715 25.89 3.34 -21.77
CA GLU A 715 25.15 2.59 -20.73
C GLU A 715 25.59 2.99 -19.31
N THR A 716 26.90 3.23 -19.11
CA THR A 716 27.42 3.73 -17.84
C THR A 716 26.97 5.17 -17.58
N ILE A 717 26.85 5.99 -18.62
CA ILE A 717 26.29 7.35 -18.51
C ILE A 717 24.82 7.29 -18.04
N ILE A 718 24.03 6.32 -18.52
CA ILE A 718 22.64 6.09 -18.07
C ILE A 718 22.59 5.62 -16.61
N ASP A 719 23.52 4.74 -16.21
CA ASP A 719 23.67 4.30 -14.83
C ASP A 719 23.93 5.48 -13.88
N TRP A 720 24.88 6.35 -14.23
CA TRP A 720 25.16 7.60 -13.50
C TRP A 720 23.98 8.58 -13.49
N GLY A 721 23.28 8.66 -14.62
CA GLY A 721 22.14 9.53 -14.81
C GLY A 721 20.98 9.21 -13.85
N HIS A 722 20.48 7.98 -13.87
CA HIS A 722 19.38 7.57 -13.00
C HIS A 722 19.28 6.05 -12.72
N ARG A 723 19.73 5.19 -13.64
CA ARG A 723 19.38 3.76 -13.61
C ARG A 723 20.00 3.01 -12.43
N ALA A 724 21.27 3.31 -12.09
CA ALA A 724 21.93 2.67 -10.95
C ALA A 724 21.30 3.08 -9.61
N MET A 725 20.94 4.36 -9.46
CA MET A 725 20.27 4.84 -8.26
C MET A 725 18.93 4.13 -8.04
N HIS A 726 18.06 4.15 -9.05
CA HIS A 726 16.74 3.51 -8.96
C HIS A 726 16.84 2.01 -8.69
N GLY A 727 17.65 1.30 -9.49
CA GLY A 727 17.82 -0.14 -9.33
C GLY A 727 18.40 -0.53 -7.97
N SER A 728 19.32 0.27 -7.44
CA SER A 728 19.85 0.09 -6.09
C SER A 728 18.79 0.33 -5.02
N VAL A 729 17.94 1.35 -5.15
CA VAL A 729 16.81 1.62 -4.22
C VAL A 729 15.86 0.43 -4.18
N VAL A 730 15.41 -0.02 -5.35
CA VAL A 730 14.46 -1.14 -5.48
C VAL A 730 15.03 -2.40 -4.85
N LEU A 731 16.26 -2.77 -5.22
CA LEU A 731 16.87 -4.00 -4.72
C LEU A 731 17.25 -3.91 -3.24
N SER A 732 17.60 -2.72 -2.74
CA SER A 732 17.83 -2.49 -1.31
C SER A 732 16.56 -2.68 -0.49
N LYS A 733 15.41 -2.16 -0.95
CA LYS A 733 14.13 -2.38 -0.28
C LYS A 733 13.79 -3.87 -0.20
N HIS A 734 14.08 -4.64 -1.26
CA HIS A 734 13.94 -6.10 -1.27
C HIS A 734 14.88 -6.76 -0.25
N VAL A 735 16.18 -6.41 -0.25
CA VAL A 735 17.17 -6.98 0.66
C VAL A 735 16.84 -6.69 2.12
N ILE A 736 16.54 -5.43 2.45
CA ILE A 736 16.21 -4.98 3.81
C ILE A 736 14.94 -5.68 4.32
N THR A 737 13.90 -5.75 3.49
CA THR A 737 12.62 -6.40 3.88
C THR A 737 12.81 -7.88 4.19
N ASN A 738 13.65 -8.58 3.43
CA ASN A 738 13.95 -9.99 3.69
C ASN A 738 14.92 -10.19 4.85
N TYR A 739 15.95 -9.33 4.99
CA TYR A 739 16.92 -9.39 6.08
C TYR A 739 16.26 -9.15 7.45
N TYR A 740 15.31 -8.22 7.52
CA TYR A 740 14.55 -7.90 8.74
C TYR A 740 13.11 -8.45 8.73
N ALA A 741 12.86 -9.61 8.10
CA ALA A 741 11.51 -10.16 7.95
C ALA A 741 10.72 -10.33 9.27
N THR A 742 11.40 -10.43 10.42
CA THR A 742 10.79 -10.52 11.75
C THR A 742 10.20 -9.20 12.26
N TYR A 743 10.58 -8.07 11.68
CA TYR A 743 10.24 -6.71 12.13
C TYR A 743 9.17 -6.03 11.25
N GLY A 744 8.54 -6.76 10.32
CA GLY A 744 7.46 -6.19 9.49
C GLY A 744 7.90 -5.36 8.28
N GLY A 745 9.20 -5.22 8.03
CA GLY A 745 9.77 -4.58 6.84
C GLY A 745 9.99 -3.07 6.97
N ILE A 746 10.29 -2.40 5.86
CA ILE A 746 10.50 -0.93 5.83
C ILE A 746 9.15 -0.24 6.01
N LYS A 747 9.06 0.66 7.00
CA LYS A 747 7.91 1.52 7.26
C LYS A 747 7.99 2.87 6.56
N TYR A 748 9.20 3.46 6.53
CA TYR A 748 9.47 4.74 5.89
C TYR A 748 10.80 4.70 5.12
N SER A 749 10.84 5.36 3.98
CA SER A 749 11.96 5.44 3.04
C SER A 749 12.40 6.88 2.85
N TYR A 750 13.66 7.18 3.07
CA TYR A 750 14.21 8.53 3.05
C TYR A 750 15.37 8.68 2.05
N TYR A 751 15.63 9.90 1.65
CA TYR A 751 16.83 10.28 0.90
C TYR A 751 17.53 11.46 1.55
N ALA A 752 18.86 11.45 1.65
CA ALA A 752 19.61 12.62 2.09
C ALA A 752 20.98 12.70 1.40
N SER A 753 21.22 13.76 0.62
CA SER A 753 22.51 14.00 -0.03
C SER A 753 22.64 15.43 -0.53
N CYS A 754 23.80 15.80 -1.09
CA CYS A 754 24.08 17.14 -1.60
C CYS A 754 24.76 17.10 -2.98
N SER A 755 24.77 18.20 -3.75
CA SER A 755 25.46 18.30 -5.04
C SER A 755 24.84 17.39 -6.12
N THR A 756 25.64 16.54 -6.78
CA THR A 756 25.16 15.45 -7.65
C THR A 756 24.18 14.54 -6.91
N GLY A 757 24.36 14.28 -5.61
CA GLY A 757 23.38 13.59 -4.80
C GLY A 757 22.07 14.38 -4.67
N GLY A 758 22.14 15.70 -4.50
CA GLY A 758 20.95 16.55 -4.56
C GLY A 758 20.19 16.41 -5.88
N ARG A 759 20.91 16.32 -7.02
CA ARG A 759 20.33 16.02 -8.34
C ARG A 759 19.71 14.62 -8.37
N GLN A 760 20.41 13.59 -7.91
CA GLN A 760 19.94 12.20 -7.92
C GLN A 760 18.64 12.05 -7.12
N GLY A 761 18.55 12.65 -5.93
CA GLY A 761 17.33 12.65 -5.13
C GLY A 761 16.16 13.31 -5.85
N LEU A 762 16.36 14.48 -6.46
CA LEU A 762 15.33 15.15 -7.26
C LEU A 762 14.95 14.37 -8.51
N ARG A 763 15.92 13.78 -9.21
CA ARG A 763 15.66 12.97 -10.41
C ARG A 763 14.88 11.72 -10.07
N GLU A 764 15.23 11.05 -8.98
CA GLU A 764 14.56 9.85 -8.52
C GLU A 764 13.09 10.13 -8.22
N ILE A 765 12.75 11.20 -7.49
CA ILE A 765 11.33 11.48 -7.20
C ILE A 765 10.54 11.97 -8.42
N GLN A 766 11.20 12.49 -9.46
CA GLN A 766 10.56 12.87 -10.72
C GLN A 766 10.21 11.65 -11.57
N LEU A 767 11.06 10.62 -11.56
CA LEU A 767 10.87 9.39 -12.34
C LEU A 767 10.10 8.31 -11.56
N HIS A 768 10.36 8.22 -10.26
CA HIS A 768 9.96 7.17 -9.32
C HIS A 768 9.52 7.82 -7.99
N PRO A 769 8.38 8.53 -7.96
CA PRO A 769 7.89 9.23 -6.76
C PRO A 769 7.62 8.29 -5.57
N GLU A 770 7.55 6.98 -5.77
CA GLU A 770 7.41 5.94 -4.75
C GLU A 770 8.73 5.54 -4.06
N SER A 771 9.88 6.03 -4.54
CA SER A 771 11.18 5.66 -3.97
C SER A 771 11.35 6.16 -2.54
N PHE A 772 10.83 7.35 -2.20
CA PHE A 772 11.00 7.96 -0.89
C PHE A 772 9.70 8.59 -0.37
N ASP A 773 9.53 8.62 0.94
CA ASP A 773 8.50 9.38 1.65
C ASP A 773 9.01 10.79 2.03
N GLY A 774 10.33 10.95 2.19
CA GLY A 774 10.96 12.24 2.46
C GLY A 774 12.35 12.35 1.85
N ILE A 775 12.68 13.50 1.28
CA ILE A 775 14.03 13.81 0.77
C ILE A 775 14.60 15.09 1.38
N SER A 776 15.88 15.05 1.75
CA SER A 776 16.69 16.20 2.17
C SER A 776 17.81 16.41 1.15
N VAL A 777 17.68 17.42 0.29
CA VAL A 777 18.62 17.66 -0.82
C VAL A 777 19.35 18.99 -0.69
N GLY A 778 20.67 18.93 -0.57
CA GLY A 778 21.56 20.10 -0.54
C GLY A 778 22.07 20.48 -1.92
N ALA A 779 22.16 21.78 -2.22
CA ALA A 779 22.81 22.34 -3.41
C ALA A 779 22.68 21.46 -4.69
N PRO A 780 21.46 21.16 -5.16
CA PRO A 780 21.27 20.13 -6.18
C PRO A 780 21.82 20.54 -7.55
N ALA A 781 22.63 19.66 -8.18
CA ALA A 781 23.13 19.79 -9.55
C ALA A 781 22.06 19.46 -10.62
N TRP A 782 20.84 19.96 -10.44
CA TRP A 782 19.63 19.49 -11.13
C TRP A 782 19.64 19.74 -12.66
N TRP A 783 20.31 20.80 -13.12
CA TRP A 783 20.37 21.16 -14.54
C TRP A 783 21.75 20.86 -15.12
N SER A 784 22.06 19.57 -15.31
CA SER A 784 23.43 19.12 -15.57
C SER A 784 24.06 19.75 -16.83
N THR A 785 23.30 19.87 -17.92
CA THR A 785 23.77 20.48 -19.17
C THR A 785 24.19 21.94 -19.01
N HIS A 786 23.34 22.76 -18.39
CA HIS A 786 23.61 24.17 -18.17
C HIS A 786 24.61 24.42 -17.04
N LEU A 787 24.58 23.63 -15.96
CA LEU A 787 25.55 23.74 -14.88
C LEU A 787 26.96 23.45 -15.38
N GLN A 788 27.18 22.32 -16.07
CA GLN A 788 28.51 22.00 -16.58
C GLN A 788 28.95 22.98 -17.68
N GLY A 789 28.00 23.46 -18.51
CA GLY A 789 28.27 24.50 -19.48
C GLY A 789 28.71 25.81 -18.84
N SER A 790 28.01 26.23 -17.79
CA SER A 790 28.36 27.41 -17.01
C SER A 790 29.69 27.26 -16.29
N THR A 791 29.97 26.09 -15.70
CA THR A 791 31.26 25.78 -15.06
C THR A 791 32.43 25.94 -16.03
N LEU A 792 32.30 25.45 -17.26
CA LEU A 792 33.31 25.63 -18.30
C LEU A 792 33.39 27.11 -18.75
N TRP A 793 32.26 27.72 -19.03
CA TRP A 793 32.18 29.09 -19.53
C TRP A 793 32.75 30.13 -18.56
N GLN A 794 32.47 29.97 -17.27
CA GLN A 794 32.98 30.87 -16.24
C GLN A 794 34.51 30.80 -16.15
N GLY A 795 35.11 29.60 -16.20
CA GLY A 795 36.57 29.48 -16.29
C GLY A 795 37.16 30.18 -17.52
N LEU A 796 36.46 30.12 -18.66
CA LEU A 796 36.88 30.79 -19.90
C LEU A 796 36.82 32.32 -19.82
N TYR A 797 36.03 32.91 -18.91
CA TYR A 797 36.09 34.35 -18.67
C TYR A 797 37.49 34.80 -18.25
N ASN A 798 38.21 33.97 -17.48
CA ASN A 798 39.54 34.29 -16.98
C ASN A 798 40.70 33.71 -17.82
N TYR A 799 40.39 32.97 -18.89
CA TYR A 799 41.38 32.33 -19.78
C TYR A 799 41.61 33.15 -21.07
N PRO A 800 42.82 33.13 -21.67
CA PRO A 800 44.06 32.55 -21.17
C PRO A 800 44.76 33.47 -20.16
N ASP A 801 45.68 32.90 -19.36
CA ASP A 801 46.45 33.63 -18.33
C ASP A 801 47.29 34.80 -18.88
N SER A 802 47.56 34.82 -20.19
CA SER A 802 48.28 35.88 -20.88
C SER A 802 47.43 37.10 -21.24
N ASP A 803 46.10 37.01 -21.13
CA ASP A 803 45.18 38.09 -21.51
C ASP A 803 45.09 39.16 -20.40
N PRO A 804 45.10 40.47 -20.73
CA PRO A 804 44.91 41.54 -19.74
C PRO A 804 43.62 41.45 -18.90
N LYS A 805 42.60 40.71 -19.35
CA LYS A 805 41.37 40.45 -18.59
C LYS A 805 41.55 39.45 -17.44
N HIS A 806 42.69 38.75 -17.40
CA HIS A 806 42.99 37.73 -16.41
C HIS A 806 43.15 38.32 -15.00
N ILE A 807 42.39 37.80 -14.05
CA ILE A 807 42.45 38.06 -12.62
C ILE A 807 43.36 37.01 -11.98
N ASN A 808 44.48 37.47 -11.41
CA ASN A 808 45.40 36.59 -10.69
C ASN A 808 44.77 36.07 -9.39
N ARG A 809 45.09 34.83 -9.01
CA ARG A 809 44.61 34.20 -7.78
C ARG A 809 44.84 35.03 -6.51
N SER A 810 45.91 35.84 -6.46
CA SER A 810 46.19 36.70 -5.31
C SER A 810 45.14 37.80 -5.07
N LEU A 811 44.33 38.15 -6.07
CA LEU A 811 43.34 39.24 -5.98
C LEU A 811 41.97 38.77 -5.47
N PHE A 812 41.67 37.46 -5.49
CA PHE A 812 40.34 36.97 -5.11
C PHE A 812 39.98 37.25 -3.63
N SER A 813 40.94 37.15 -2.71
CA SER A 813 40.71 37.54 -1.31
C SER A 813 40.41 39.03 -1.15
N THR A 814 41.01 39.88 -2.00
CA THR A 814 40.74 41.33 -1.99
C THR A 814 39.33 41.62 -2.51
N ILE A 815 38.90 40.92 -3.56
CA ILE A 815 37.55 41.00 -4.10
C ILE A 815 36.53 40.61 -3.03
N THR A 816 36.70 39.43 -2.42
CA THR A 816 35.77 38.93 -1.40
C THR A 816 35.74 39.85 -0.16
N ALA A 817 36.89 40.41 0.24
CA ALA A 817 36.96 41.37 1.34
C ALA A 817 36.18 42.65 1.03
N GLU A 818 36.27 43.17 -0.19
CA GLU A 818 35.53 44.36 -0.61
C GLU A 818 34.02 44.10 -0.70
N MET A 819 33.62 42.92 -1.20
CA MET A 819 32.22 42.48 -1.18
C MET A 819 31.68 42.43 0.25
N LYS A 820 32.40 41.79 1.18
CA LYS A 820 31.98 41.77 2.59
C LYS A 820 31.91 43.19 3.16
N ARG A 821 32.91 44.05 2.92
CA ARG A 821 32.94 45.44 3.39
C ARG A 821 31.69 46.24 2.98
N GLN A 822 31.20 46.02 1.75
CA GLN A 822 30.02 46.73 1.25
C GLN A 822 28.70 46.04 1.58
N CYS A 823 28.64 44.71 1.57
CA CYS A 823 27.40 43.95 1.67
C CYS A 823 27.01 43.53 3.10
N ASP A 824 27.98 43.19 3.95
CA ASP A 824 27.74 42.74 5.34
C ASP A 824 26.85 43.75 6.10
N PRO A 825 27.16 45.07 6.14
CA PRO A 825 26.33 46.02 6.90
C PRO A 825 24.88 46.19 6.39
N GLN A 826 24.54 45.69 5.19
CA GLN A 826 23.24 45.95 4.56
C GLN A 826 22.12 45.09 5.16
N ASP A 827 22.43 43.98 5.83
CA ASP A 827 21.44 43.19 6.58
C ASP A 827 21.12 43.76 7.97
N GLY A 828 21.84 44.80 8.39
CA GLY A 828 21.68 45.49 9.67
C GLY A 828 22.61 44.98 10.78
N LEU A 829 23.48 44.02 10.49
CA LEU A 829 24.55 43.54 11.38
C LEU A 829 25.90 43.62 10.65
N VAL A 830 27.00 43.70 11.40
CA VAL A 830 28.35 43.62 10.84
C VAL A 830 29.06 42.47 11.53
N ASP A 831 29.09 41.31 10.87
CA ASP A 831 29.62 40.06 11.41
C ASP A 831 30.44 39.26 10.38
N ASN A 832 30.78 39.89 9.25
CA ASN A 832 31.44 39.33 8.08
C ASN A 832 30.63 38.28 7.32
N ILE A 833 29.30 38.26 7.47
CA ILE A 833 28.40 37.37 6.73
C ILE A 833 27.55 38.21 5.77
N VAL A 834 27.54 37.83 4.50
CA VAL A 834 26.59 38.41 3.53
C VAL A 834 25.28 37.64 3.66
N SER A 835 24.39 38.07 4.56
CA SER A 835 23.13 37.33 4.83
C SER A 835 22.13 37.45 3.68
N ASP A 836 22.10 38.59 2.97
CA ASP A 836 21.24 38.82 1.81
C ASP A 836 22.06 39.21 0.56
N PRO A 837 22.67 38.23 -0.14
CA PRO A 837 23.49 38.52 -1.32
C PRO A 837 22.68 39.06 -2.51
N TYR A 838 21.36 38.89 -2.53
CA TYR A 838 20.50 39.40 -3.60
C TYR A 838 20.01 40.83 -3.33
N GLY A 839 19.91 41.23 -2.07
CA GLY A 839 19.59 42.60 -1.66
C GLY A 839 20.78 43.54 -1.61
N CYS A 840 22.02 43.02 -1.61
CA CYS A 840 23.22 43.86 -1.56
C CYS A 840 23.36 44.74 -2.82
N ASN A 841 23.39 46.05 -2.62
CA ASN A 841 23.80 47.00 -3.64
C ASN A 841 25.33 47.16 -3.63
N PHE A 842 26.03 46.34 -4.42
CA PHE A 842 27.49 46.33 -4.50
C PHE A 842 28.01 47.25 -5.62
N ASP A 843 28.91 48.17 -5.26
CA ASP A 843 29.65 49.03 -6.19
C ASP A 843 30.96 48.32 -6.60
N PHE A 844 30.94 47.73 -7.78
CA PHE A 844 32.11 47.05 -8.36
C PHE A 844 33.22 48.05 -8.71
N GLU A 845 32.91 49.29 -9.08
CA GLU A 845 33.91 50.32 -9.43
C GLU A 845 34.83 50.66 -8.26
N ALA A 846 34.42 50.40 -7.02
CA ALA A 846 35.26 50.54 -5.82
C ALA A 846 36.54 49.68 -5.89
N LEU A 847 36.54 48.61 -6.70
CA LEU A 847 37.71 47.76 -6.92
C LEU A 847 38.70 48.33 -7.94
N LEU A 848 38.39 49.43 -8.64
CA LEU A 848 39.26 49.97 -9.69
C LEU A 848 40.57 50.55 -9.15
N CYS A 849 41.67 50.27 -9.84
CA CYS A 849 42.97 50.86 -9.52
C CYS A 849 42.99 52.38 -9.72
N THR A 850 43.28 53.12 -8.66
CA THR A 850 43.46 54.60 -8.67
C THR A 850 44.93 55.04 -8.82
N GLY A 851 45.86 54.09 -8.91
CA GLY A 851 47.30 54.31 -9.06
C GLY A 851 48.03 53.04 -9.52
N ALA A 852 49.37 53.00 -9.45
CA ALA A 852 50.18 51.91 -10.00
C ALA A 852 50.19 50.61 -9.16
N ASN A 853 49.52 50.56 -8.00
CA ASN A 853 49.53 49.39 -7.12
C ASN A 853 48.49 48.34 -7.54
N SER A 854 48.82 47.53 -8.55
CA SER A 854 47.94 46.48 -9.09
C SER A 854 47.76 45.25 -8.19
N SER A 855 48.31 45.25 -6.96
CA SER A 855 48.26 44.09 -6.06
C SER A 855 47.02 44.05 -5.16
N ALA A 856 46.21 45.12 -5.15
CA ALA A 856 45.04 45.26 -4.27
C ALA A 856 43.82 45.89 -4.97
N CYS A 857 43.79 45.88 -6.31
CA CYS A 857 42.72 46.48 -7.12
C CYS A 857 42.68 45.81 -8.51
N LEU A 858 41.61 46.07 -9.26
CA LEU A 858 41.36 45.53 -10.59
C LEU A 858 41.53 46.60 -11.67
N THR A 859 42.04 46.17 -12.82
CA THR A 859 41.98 46.95 -14.06
C THR A 859 40.56 46.92 -14.64
N PRO A 860 40.21 47.84 -15.57
CA PRO A 860 38.89 47.81 -16.22
C PRO A 860 38.56 46.49 -16.94
N ALA A 861 39.57 45.84 -17.54
CA ALA A 861 39.40 44.55 -18.22
C ALA A 861 39.10 43.42 -17.21
N GLN A 862 39.85 43.39 -16.10
CA GLN A 862 39.61 42.46 -14.99
C GLN A 862 38.26 42.71 -14.33
N LEU A 863 37.85 43.97 -14.17
CA LEU A 863 36.53 44.30 -13.64
C LEU A 863 35.41 43.77 -14.54
N THR A 864 35.58 43.85 -15.87
CA THR A 864 34.62 43.27 -16.83
C THR A 864 34.52 41.74 -16.69
N THR A 865 35.64 41.05 -16.48
CA THR A 865 35.65 39.61 -16.17
C THR A 865 34.86 39.33 -14.89
N LEU A 866 35.09 40.12 -13.85
CA LEU A 866 34.40 39.99 -12.56
C LEU A 866 32.89 40.21 -12.69
N TYR A 867 32.50 41.26 -13.42
CA TYR A 867 31.10 41.56 -13.72
C TYR A 867 30.38 40.38 -14.36
N LYS A 868 30.99 39.76 -15.38
CA LYS A 868 30.39 38.59 -16.05
C LYS A 868 30.26 37.36 -15.14
N PHE A 869 31.10 37.25 -14.13
CA PHE A 869 31.12 36.10 -13.22
C PHE A 869 30.01 36.15 -12.16
N TYR A 870 29.77 37.33 -11.57
CA TYR A 870 28.72 37.53 -10.54
C TYR A 870 27.35 37.87 -11.11
N ASN A 871 27.23 38.08 -12.42
CA ASN A 871 25.94 38.28 -13.08
C ASN A 871 25.49 37.03 -13.84
N ASP A 872 24.18 36.92 -14.06
CA ASP A 872 23.60 35.83 -14.83
C ASP A 872 24.19 35.74 -16.24
N TRP A 873 24.44 34.51 -16.68
CA TRP A 873 24.81 34.26 -18.07
C TRP A 873 23.56 34.35 -18.93
N VAL A 874 23.46 35.45 -19.68
CA VAL A 874 22.43 35.71 -20.68
C VAL A 874 23.10 35.76 -22.05
N ASP A 875 22.57 35.01 -23.02
CA ASP A 875 23.12 35.02 -24.38
C ASP A 875 22.70 36.29 -25.16
N THR A 876 23.32 36.51 -26.31
CA THR A 876 23.13 37.71 -27.16
C THR A 876 21.68 37.97 -27.58
N ASN A 877 20.84 36.93 -27.61
CA ASN A 877 19.41 37.00 -27.90
C ASN A 877 18.52 37.31 -26.66
N GLN A 878 19.12 37.66 -25.51
CA GLN A 878 18.45 37.86 -24.22
C GLN A 878 17.89 36.57 -23.60
N GLU A 879 18.36 35.40 -24.04
CA GLU A 879 17.99 34.11 -23.46
C GLU A 879 18.78 33.87 -22.17
N PHE A 880 18.08 33.59 -21.09
CA PHE A 880 18.70 33.18 -19.82
C PHE A 880 19.30 31.78 -19.97
N VAL A 881 20.60 31.66 -19.70
CA VAL A 881 21.31 30.38 -19.75
C VAL A 881 21.44 29.81 -18.34
N PHE A 882 22.16 30.49 -17.45
CA PHE A 882 22.39 29.98 -16.09
C PHE A 882 22.73 31.13 -15.14
N PRO A 883 22.39 31.03 -13.84
CA PRO A 883 22.61 32.14 -12.92
C PRO A 883 24.10 32.32 -12.59
N GLY A 884 24.48 33.56 -12.29
CA GLY A 884 25.78 33.92 -11.75
C GLY A 884 25.93 33.49 -10.29
N VAL A 885 27.17 33.42 -9.79
CA VAL A 885 27.38 33.19 -8.35
C VAL A 885 26.97 34.42 -7.54
N THR A 886 26.53 34.19 -6.31
CA THR A 886 26.10 35.24 -5.37
C THR A 886 27.27 36.05 -4.83
N LEU A 887 27.00 37.32 -4.51
CA LEU A 887 27.98 38.19 -3.85
C LEU A 887 28.47 37.58 -2.53
N GLY A 888 29.76 37.72 -2.24
CA GLY A 888 30.43 37.08 -1.11
C GLY A 888 31.00 35.68 -1.40
N THR A 889 30.66 35.08 -2.54
CA THR A 889 31.28 33.84 -3.03
C THR A 889 32.72 34.10 -3.46
N ASP A 890 33.66 33.25 -3.05
CA ASP A 890 35.05 33.34 -3.50
C ASP A 890 35.18 32.81 -4.95
N ALA A 891 35.68 33.66 -5.85
CA ALA A 891 35.78 33.34 -7.27
C ALA A 891 36.95 32.41 -7.64
N SER A 892 37.85 32.09 -6.71
CA SER A 892 39.10 31.38 -7.02
C SER A 892 38.88 29.96 -7.53
N PHE A 893 37.80 29.30 -7.13
CA PHE A 893 37.50 27.95 -7.59
C PHE A 893 37.17 27.94 -9.09
N LEU A 894 36.17 28.70 -9.54
CA LEU A 894 35.73 28.69 -10.95
C LEU A 894 36.61 29.54 -11.88
N LEU A 895 37.11 30.70 -11.42
CA LEU A 895 37.96 31.57 -12.25
C LEU A 895 39.45 31.24 -12.15
N GLY A 896 39.90 30.52 -11.12
CA GLY A 896 41.32 30.26 -10.92
C GLY A 896 41.91 29.18 -11.82
N THR A 897 41.09 28.36 -12.46
CA THR A 897 41.47 27.34 -13.46
C THR A 897 40.25 26.88 -14.24
N ILE A 898 40.45 26.33 -15.45
CA ILE A 898 39.40 25.58 -16.15
C ILE A 898 39.08 24.32 -15.35
N GLN A 899 37.80 24.12 -15.05
CA GLN A 899 37.29 23.01 -14.24
C GLN A 899 36.95 21.81 -15.11
N THR A 900 37.45 20.63 -14.72
CA THR A 900 37.22 19.37 -15.45
C THR A 900 35.75 18.95 -15.44
N LEU A 901 35.01 19.26 -14.37
CA LEU A 901 33.55 19.05 -14.30
C LEU A 901 32.80 19.61 -15.53
N GLY A 902 33.24 20.76 -16.04
CA GLY A 902 32.71 21.36 -17.27
C GLY A 902 33.37 20.80 -18.53
N SER A 903 34.71 20.87 -18.62
CA SER A 903 35.41 20.47 -19.86
C SER A 903 35.21 19.00 -20.22
N ASP A 904 35.28 18.11 -19.24
CA ASP A 904 35.18 16.67 -19.44
C ASP A 904 33.74 16.25 -19.75
N TYR A 905 32.74 16.96 -19.19
CA TYR A 905 31.35 16.73 -19.54
C TYR A 905 31.11 16.96 -21.04
N PHE A 906 31.55 18.10 -21.60
CA PHE A 906 31.39 18.34 -23.03
C PHE A 906 32.26 17.41 -23.88
N ARG A 907 33.48 17.13 -23.45
CA ARG A 907 34.40 16.24 -24.15
C ARG A 907 33.87 14.81 -24.26
N TYR A 908 33.46 14.21 -23.15
CA TYR A 908 33.15 12.78 -23.07
C TYR A 908 31.67 12.46 -23.09
N PHE A 909 30.81 13.28 -22.45
CA PHE A 909 29.37 12.98 -22.37
C PHE A 909 28.58 13.53 -23.56
N VAL A 910 28.98 14.70 -24.08
CA VAL A 910 28.24 15.41 -25.14
C VAL A 910 28.80 15.09 -26.51
N TYR A 911 30.10 15.33 -26.73
CA TYR A 911 30.72 15.16 -28.04
C TYR A 911 31.35 13.78 -28.23
N ASN A 912 31.66 13.06 -27.15
CA ASN A 912 32.38 11.78 -27.18
C ASN A 912 33.66 11.86 -28.04
N ASP A 913 34.44 12.92 -27.85
CA ASP A 913 35.59 13.28 -28.68
C ASP A 913 36.75 13.78 -27.83
N THR A 914 37.84 13.02 -27.75
CA THR A 914 39.04 13.39 -26.96
C THR A 914 39.71 14.67 -27.45
N GLU A 915 39.50 15.05 -28.71
CA GLU A 915 40.10 16.22 -29.35
C GLU A 915 39.22 17.48 -29.27
N TYR A 916 38.08 17.41 -28.55
CA TYR A 916 37.21 18.57 -28.36
C TYR A 916 37.97 19.77 -27.75
N ASP A 917 38.00 20.86 -28.52
CA ASP A 917 38.62 22.13 -28.17
C ASP A 917 37.64 23.00 -27.36
N TYR A 918 37.68 22.82 -26.05
CA TYR A 918 36.83 23.56 -25.11
C TYR A 918 37.04 25.08 -25.15
N THR A 919 38.13 25.59 -25.74
CA THR A 919 38.35 27.05 -25.83
C THR A 919 37.40 27.72 -26.82
N LYS A 920 36.76 26.94 -27.69
CA LYS A 920 35.73 27.39 -28.65
C LYS A 920 34.31 27.21 -28.12
N PHE A 921 34.13 26.83 -26.86
CA PHE A 921 32.82 26.60 -26.25
C PHE A 921 31.93 27.84 -26.33
N THR A 922 30.65 27.64 -26.62
CA THR A 922 29.62 28.67 -26.73
C THR A 922 28.28 28.19 -26.17
N TYR A 923 27.27 29.07 -26.12
CA TYR A 923 25.92 28.66 -25.76
C TYR A 923 25.32 27.60 -26.71
N LYS A 924 25.76 27.53 -27.97
CA LYS A 924 25.30 26.48 -28.90
C LYS A 924 25.67 25.08 -28.44
N ASP A 925 26.80 24.92 -27.76
CA ASP A 925 27.21 23.66 -27.18
C ASP A 925 26.24 23.24 -26.06
N VAL A 926 25.80 24.18 -25.23
CA VAL A 926 24.77 23.93 -24.19
C VAL A 926 23.45 23.51 -24.83
N GLN A 927 23.01 24.21 -25.88
CA GLN A 927 21.79 23.85 -26.62
C GLN A 927 21.90 22.44 -27.21
N PHE A 928 23.05 22.08 -27.78
CA PHE A 928 23.30 20.74 -28.28
C PHE A 928 23.28 19.69 -27.15
N ALA A 929 23.94 19.98 -26.02
CA ALA A 929 23.91 19.12 -24.84
C ALA A 929 22.48 18.92 -24.29
N ASP A 930 21.61 19.93 -24.39
CA ASP A 930 20.20 19.82 -24.01
C ASP A 930 19.42 18.86 -24.89
N THR A 931 19.75 18.77 -26.19
CA THR A 931 19.14 17.78 -27.10
C THR A 931 19.54 16.35 -26.78
N ILE A 932 20.76 16.16 -26.27
CA ILE A 932 21.29 14.85 -25.88
C ILE A 932 20.81 14.47 -24.48
N ASN A 933 20.84 15.41 -23.54
CA ASN A 933 20.59 15.21 -22.11
C ASN A 933 21.28 13.95 -21.60
N ALA A 934 22.61 13.90 -21.67
CA ALA A 934 23.40 12.69 -21.44
C ALA A 934 22.95 11.93 -20.17
N GLY A 935 22.59 10.65 -20.36
CA GLY A 935 22.10 9.76 -19.29
C GLY A 935 20.73 10.11 -18.73
N ASN A 936 19.98 11.00 -19.38
CA ASN A 936 18.75 11.59 -18.87
C ASN A 936 18.92 12.19 -17.45
N SER A 937 20.09 12.80 -17.22
CA SER A 937 20.60 13.16 -15.89
C SER A 937 19.95 14.40 -15.28
N SER A 938 19.44 15.33 -16.09
CA SER A 938 18.86 16.57 -15.60
C SER A 938 17.50 16.34 -14.92
N ALA A 939 17.36 16.81 -13.69
CA ALA A 939 16.14 16.76 -12.89
C ALA A 939 15.23 17.96 -13.16
N ARG A 940 14.75 18.11 -14.40
CA ARG A 940 14.05 19.31 -14.91
C ARG A 940 12.52 19.19 -14.96
N ASP A 941 11.94 18.13 -14.41
CA ASP A 941 10.49 17.94 -14.34
C ASP A 941 9.92 18.69 -13.13
N PHE A 942 9.36 19.88 -13.36
CA PHE A 942 8.91 20.78 -12.29
C PHE A 942 7.55 20.44 -11.69
N ASP A 943 6.81 19.51 -12.32
CA ASP A 943 5.55 19.01 -11.81
C ASP A 943 5.79 17.92 -10.76
N LEU A 944 6.00 18.33 -9.52
CA LEU A 944 6.23 17.43 -8.39
C LEU A 944 4.93 16.92 -7.75
N SER A 945 3.77 17.14 -8.39
CA SER A 945 2.48 16.66 -7.88
C SER A 945 2.41 15.14 -7.70
N PRO A 946 3.06 14.27 -8.51
CA PRO A 946 3.07 12.83 -8.25
C PRO A 946 3.72 12.45 -6.91
N PHE A 947 4.78 13.17 -6.50
CA PHE A 947 5.45 12.97 -5.22
C PHE A 947 4.57 13.46 -4.05
N LEU A 948 4.00 14.66 -4.19
CA LEU A 948 3.05 15.21 -3.21
C LEU A 948 1.83 14.31 -3.01
N ASN A 949 1.23 13.80 -4.09
CA ASN A 949 0.00 12.99 -4.05
C ASN A 949 0.17 11.68 -3.27
N ARG A 950 1.42 11.29 -2.98
CA ARG A 950 1.78 10.12 -2.16
C ARG A 950 2.18 10.50 -0.72
N GLY A 951 2.09 11.79 -0.36
CA GLY A 951 2.51 12.32 0.94
C GLY A 951 3.98 12.71 1.02
N GLY A 952 4.73 12.68 -0.10
CA GLY A 952 6.16 12.91 -0.13
C GLY A 952 6.57 14.31 0.33
N LYS A 953 7.61 14.43 1.16
CA LYS A 953 8.12 15.71 1.70
C LYS A 953 9.52 16.03 1.20
N ILE A 954 9.80 17.31 0.92
CA ILE A 954 11.07 17.81 0.39
C ILE A 954 11.60 18.90 1.32
N ILE A 955 12.78 18.67 1.89
CA ILE A 955 13.61 19.72 2.47
C ILE A 955 14.79 19.98 1.53
N LYS A 956 14.83 21.15 0.90
CA LYS A 956 15.99 21.59 0.12
C LYS A 956 16.77 22.62 0.92
N TYR A 957 18.10 22.58 0.82
CA TYR A 957 18.95 23.65 1.34
C TYR A 957 20.06 24.03 0.37
N HIS A 958 20.57 25.26 0.44
CA HIS A 958 21.68 25.71 -0.40
C HIS A 958 22.50 26.78 0.32
N GLY A 959 23.83 26.65 0.29
CA GLY A 959 24.74 27.68 0.78
C GLY A 959 24.68 28.94 -0.08
N THR A 960 24.76 30.12 0.53
CA THR A 960 24.70 31.39 -0.21
C THR A 960 26.05 31.84 -0.76
N VAL A 961 27.14 31.12 -0.46
CA VAL A 961 28.48 31.36 -1.02
C VAL A 961 29.02 30.11 -1.72
N ASP A 962 28.13 29.35 -2.33
CA ASP A 962 28.46 28.14 -3.07
C ASP A 962 29.21 28.50 -4.37
N ALA A 963 30.52 28.25 -4.34
CA ALA A 963 31.43 28.54 -5.44
C ALA A 963 31.42 27.51 -6.57
N LEU A 964 30.63 26.43 -6.48
CA LEU A 964 30.53 25.43 -7.55
C LEU A 964 29.16 25.46 -8.22
N ILE A 965 28.09 25.45 -7.42
CA ILE A 965 26.72 25.51 -7.91
C ILE A 965 26.14 26.84 -7.45
N PRO A 966 25.94 27.81 -8.35
CA PRO A 966 25.35 29.08 -7.99
C PRO A 966 24.02 28.91 -7.24
N THR A 967 23.89 29.55 -6.07
CA THR A 967 22.66 29.50 -5.25
C THR A 967 21.41 29.87 -6.04
N GLY A 968 21.57 30.79 -7.02
CA GLY A 968 20.53 31.21 -7.94
C GLY A 968 19.89 30.06 -8.71
N SER A 969 20.62 28.97 -8.95
CA SER A 969 20.11 27.78 -9.62
C SER A 969 19.01 27.10 -8.81
N SER A 970 19.17 27.02 -7.48
CA SER A 970 18.13 26.48 -6.60
C SER A 970 16.95 27.42 -6.41
N VAL A 971 17.19 28.73 -6.41
CA VAL A 971 16.12 29.73 -6.41
C VAL A 971 15.31 29.63 -7.71
N TYR A 972 15.97 29.48 -8.86
CA TYR A 972 15.34 29.28 -10.16
C TYR A 972 14.48 28.01 -10.17
N PHE A 973 15.03 26.87 -9.74
CA PHE A 973 14.27 25.62 -9.64
C PHE A 973 13.02 25.76 -8.75
N TYR A 974 13.15 26.38 -7.57
CA TYR A 974 12.00 26.59 -6.67
C TYR A 974 10.92 27.44 -7.35
N LYS A 975 11.31 28.53 -8.05
CA LYS A 975 10.38 29.38 -8.80
C LYS A 975 9.69 28.62 -9.94
N GLN A 976 10.40 27.74 -10.66
CA GLN A 976 9.80 26.93 -11.73
C GLN A 976 8.78 25.92 -11.20
N VAL A 977 9.08 25.25 -10.09
CA VAL A 977 8.13 24.37 -9.40
C VAL A 977 6.91 25.17 -8.92
N LEU A 978 7.12 26.33 -8.30
CA LEU A 978 6.04 27.21 -7.85
C LEU A 978 5.14 27.65 -9.00
N GLN A 979 5.73 28.09 -10.13
CA GLN A 979 5.00 28.53 -11.31
C GLN A 979 4.22 27.38 -11.98
N THR A 980 4.72 26.14 -11.87
CA THR A 980 4.09 24.94 -12.42
C THR A 980 2.92 24.45 -11.56
N LEU A 981 3.07 24.49 -10.23
CA LEU A 981 2.10 23.90 -9.28
C LEU A 981 1.02 24.88 -8.81
N ARG A 982 1.32 26.18 -8.71
CA ARG A 982 0.33 27.18 -8.28
C ARG A 982 -0.93 27.23 -9.17
N PRO A 983 -0.85 27.16 -10.51
CA PRO A 983 -2.04 27.07 -11.37
C PRO A 983 -2.91 25.83 -11.12
N LYS A 984 -2.32 24.77 -10.54
CA LYS A 984 -3.03 23.54 -10.15
C LYS A 984 -3.66 23.62 -8.75
N GLY A 985 -3.54 24.76 -8.06
CA GLY A 985 -4.06 24.94 -6.71
C GLY A 985 -3.25 24.26 -5.61
N ILE A 986 -1.99 23.91 -5.89
CA ILE A 986 -1.07 23.28 -4.93
C ILE A 986 -0.20 24.36 -4.27
N ASP A 987 -0.16 24.39 -2.94
CA ASP A 987 0.80 25.19 -2.19
C ASP A 987 2.10 24.40 -1.99
N LEU A 988 3.26 25.06 -2.21
CA LEU A 988 4.55 24.42 -2.00
C LEU A 988 4.79 24.16 -0.51
N ASP A 989 4.26 25.00 0.37
CA ASP A 989 4.50 24.88 1.81
C ASP A 989 3.92 23.58 2.43
N ASP A 990 2.99 22.92 1.73
CA ASP A 990 2.40 21.65 2.16
C ASP A 990 3.40 20.47 2.13
N PHE A 991 4.43 20.56 1.29
CA PHE A 991 5.35 19.45 1.04
C PHE A 991 6.79 19.82 0.66
N TYR A 992 7.10 21.09 0.40
CA TYR A 992 8.41 21.55 -0.05
C TYR A 992 8.90 22.77 0.73
N ARG A 993 9.83 22.56 1.68
CA ARG A 993 10.59 23.64 2.34
C ARG A 993 11.94 23.84 1.68
N PHE A 994 12.31 25.11 1.46
CA PHE A 994 13.61 25.49 0.93
C PHE A 994 14.30 26.46 1.89
N PHE A 995 15.54 26.14 2.29
CA PHE A 995 16.35 26.95 3.21
C PHE A 995 17.61 27.47 2.52
N LEU A 996 17.87 28.77 2.62
CA LEU A 996 19.17 29.34 2.29
C LEU A 996 20.05 29.33 3.54
N VAL A 997 21.33 28.96 3.38
CA VAL A 997 22.31 28.87 4.47
C VAL A 997 23.37 29.97 4.28
N PRO A 998 23.26 31.12 4.96
CA PRO A 998 24.21 32.22 4.83
C PRO A 998 25.66 31.80 5.06
N ASP A 999 26.57 32.22 4.18
CA ASP A 999 28.03 32.00 4.27
C ASP A 999 28.47 30.52 4.25
N MET A 1000 27.55 29.57 4.02
CA MET A 1000 27.90 28.18 3.75
C MET A 1000 28.40 28.01 2.31
N ASN A 1001 29.51 27.29 2.17
CA ASN A 1001 30.08 26.91 0.88
C ASN A 1001 29.29 25.77 0.23
N HIS A 1002 29.86 25.15 -0.79
CA HIS A 1002 29.28 23.98 -1.44
C HIS A 1002 29.08 22.82 -0.46
N CYS A 1003 27.82 22.50 -0.16
CA CYS A 1003 27.34 21.48 0.78
C CYS A 1003 27.69 21.65 2.25
N SER A 1004 28.88 22.12 2.57
CA SER A 1004 29.43 22.14 3.93
C SER A 1004 30.46 23.25 4.10
N GLY A 1005 30.79 23.55 5.36
CA GLY A 1005 31.87 24.46 5.70
C GLY A 1005 31.52 25.93 5.53
N SER A 1006 32.09 26.75 6.40
CA SER A 1006 32.01 28.20 6.37
C SER A 1006 33.17 28.77 7.16
N ILE A 1007 33.70 29.93 6.74
CA ILE A 1007 34.75 30.61 7.51
C ILE A 1007 34.14 31.22 8.77
N THR A 1008 32.96 31.83 8.66
CA THR A 1008 32.37 32.69 9.69
C THR A 1008 30.96 32.26 10.09
N GLY A 1009 30.12 31.89 9.14
CA GLY A 1009 28.70 31.63 9.37
C GLY A 1009 28.35 30.26 9.96
N PRO A 1010 27.24 30.17 10.72
CA PRO A 1010 26.62 28.90 11.08
C PRO A 1010 26.11 28.16 9.84
N TRP A 1011 26.57 26.92 9.66
CA TRP A 1011 26.30 26.14 8.45
C TRP A 1011 25.84 24.70 8.72
N TYR A 1012 26.20 24.15 9.89
CA TYR A 1012 25.99 22.75 10.18
C TYR A 1012 24.55 22.50 10.64
N ILE A 1013 23.84 21.66 9.89
CA ILE A 1013 22.47 21.20 10.16
C ILE A 1013 22.34 19.67 10.08
N ALA A 1014 23.48 18.98 10.17
CA ALA A 1014 23.60 17.54 9.98
C ALA A 1014 23.07 17.00 8.64
N GLY A 1015 23.09 17.80 7.56
CA GLY A 1015 22.68 17.37 6.22
C GLY A 1015 23.60 16.34 5.56
N GLY A 1016 23.22 15.84 4.39
CA GLY A 1016 24.06 14.95 3.58
C GLY A 1016 25.33 15.66 3.12
N SER A 1017 26.46 14.94 3.11
CA SER A 1017 27.78 15.49 2.76
C SER A 1017 28.22 16.67 3.64
N GLN A 1018 27.79 16.68 4.91
CA GLN A 1018 28.26 17.61 5.96
C GLN A 1018 29.12 16.85 6.99
N PRO A 1019 30.41 16.63 6.73
CA PRO A 1019 31.33 16.09 7.73
C PRO A 1019 31.66 17.16 8.78
N LEU A 1020 31.77 16.76 10.05
CA LEU A 1020 32.17 17.65 11.16
C LEU A 1020 33.13 16.90 12.08
N THR A 1021 34.25 17.52 12.42
CA THR A 1021 35.26 16.89 13.27
C THR A 1021 34.70 16.68 14.68
N GLY A 1022 34.78 15.45 15.18
CA GLY A 1022 34.27 15.11 16.52
C GLY A 1022 32.77 14.87 16.60
N ALA A 1023 32.07 14.79 15.47
CA ALA A 1023 30.67 14.37 15.40
C ALA A 1023 30.53 13.09 14.56
N THR A 1024 29.70 12.15 15.02
CA THR A 1024 29.35 10.94 14.26
C THR A 1024 28.05 11.10 13.49
N HIS A 1025 27.09 11.80 14.09
CA HIS A 1025 25.77 12.13 13.57
C HIS A 1025 25.15 13.26 14.36
N SER A 1026 24.05 13.81 13.86
CA SER A 1026 23.30 14.94 14.42
C SER A 1026 24.14 16.17 14.72
N VAL A 1027 23.51 17.19 15.31
CA VAL A 1027 24.19 18.40 15.79
C VAL A 1027 24.60 18.17 17.25
N PRO A 1028 25.92 18.10 17.56
CA PRO A 1028 26.37 17.83 18.92
C PRO A 1028 25.82 18.83 19.94
N GLY A 1029 25.13 18.31 20.96
CA GLY A 1029 24.44 19.11 21.99
C GLY A 1029 22.99 19.47 21.67
N TYR A 1030 22.53 19.21 20.44
CA TYR A 1030 21.21 19.60 19.92
C TYR A 1030 20.63 18.50 19.00
N GLU A 1031 20.39 17.31 19.56
CA GLU A 1031 19.79 16.18 18.84
C GLU A 1031 18.26 16.33 18.73
N ASP A 1032 17.82 17.36 18.01
CA ASP A 1032 16.42 17.71 17.85
C ASP A 1032 16.08 18.17 16.42
N ALA A 1033 14.78 18.20 16.11
CA ALA A 1033 14.25 18.55 14.80
C ALA A 1033 14.38 20.04 14.44
N GLU A 1034 14.76 20.93 15.36
CA GLU A 1034 15.05 22.32 15.00
C GLU A 1034 16.49 22.47 14.49
N HIS A 1035 17.45 21.68 14.96
CA HIS A 1035 18.86 21.79 14.56
C HIS A 1035 19.28 20.78 13.49
N ASP A 1036 18.63 19.61 13.45
CA ASP A 1036 18.98 18.49 12.59
C ASP A 1036 17.96 18.30 11.47
N VAL A 1037 18.40 18.49 10.23
CA VAL A 1037 17.55 18.38 9.04
C VAL A 1037 17.00 16.97 8.80
N ILE A 1038 17.71 15.93 9.25
CA ILE A 1038 17.26 14.54 9.12
C ILE A 1038 16.14 14.26 10.13
N LEU A 1039 16.30 14.72 11.38
CA LEU A 1039 15.25 14.62 12.40
C LEU A 1039 14.03 15.48 12.03
N ALA A 1040 14.25 16.66 11.47
CA ALA A 1040 13.19 17.51 10.93
C ALA A 1040 12.40 16.80 9.81
N MET A 1041 13.10 16.15 8.88
CA MET A 1041 12.50 15.38 7.79
C MET A 1041 11.68 14.20 8.32
N MET A 1042 12.23 13.43 9.26
CA MET A 1042 11.50 12.33 9.91
C MET A 1042 10.24 12.83 10.61
N LYS A 1043 10.34 13.92 11.37
CA LYS A 1043 9.22 14.51 12.08
C LYS A 1043 8.13 14.98 11.10
N TRP A 1044 8.53 15.57 9.99
CA TRP A 1044 7.58 16.01 8.98
C TRP A 1044 6.87 14.84 8.28
N VAL A 1045 7.60 13.80 7.87
CA VAL A 1045 6.99 12.63 7.22
C VAL A 1045 6.09 11.84 8.17
N GLU A 1046 6.54 11.62 9.41
CA GLU A 1046 5.88 10.66 10.31
C GLU A 1046 4.80 11.30 11.19
N ALA A 1047 4.96 12.58 11.55
CA ALA A 1047 4.00 13.30 12.39
C ALA A 1047 3.17 14.33 11.61
N ASP A 1048 3.57 14.67 10.37
CA ASP A 1048 3.04 15.79 9.58
C ASP A 1048 3.31 17.15 10.23
N GLU A 1049 4.49 17.28 10.88
CA GLU A 1049 4.96 18.53 11.49
C GLU A 1049 6.11 19.14 10.67
N ALA A 1050 5.78 20.09 9.79
CA ALA A 1050 6.75 20.76 8.93
C ALA A 1050 7.71 21.67 9.71
N PRO A 1051 9.00 21.76 9.31
CA PRO A 1051 9.92 22.72 9.91
C PRO A 1051 9.64 24.14 9.40
N ASP A 1052 9.20 25.03 10.29
CA ASP A 1052 9.04 26.46 9.99
C ASP A 1052 10.38 27.21 9.94
N ARG A 1053 11.41 26.63 10.57
CA ARG A 1053 12.81 27.07 10.57
C ARG A 1053 13.72 25.88 10.87
N LEU A 1054 15.00 26.02 10.57
CA LEU A 1054 16.08 25.18 11.10
C LEU A 1054 17.08 26.06 11.83
N ILE A 1055 17.95 25.53 12.68
CA ILE A 1055 18.99 26.29 13.38
C ILE A 1055 20.35 25.75 12.92
N ALA A 1056 21.05 26.55 12.13
CA ALA A 1056 22.41 26.23 11.72
C ALA A 1056 23.39 26.54 12.84
N THR A 1057 24.42 25.71 12.98
CA THR A 1057 25.43 25.83 14.04
C THR A 1057 26.83 26.01 13.43
N LYS A 1058 27.60 26.95 13.99
CA LYS A 1058 29.05 27.06 13.79
C LYS A 1058 29.74 26.53 15.04
N PHE A 1059 30.63 25.56 14.87
CA PHE A 1059 31.52 25.10 15.93
C PHE A 1059 32.87 25.82 15.84
N VAL A 1060 33.55 25.99 16.97
CA VAL A 1060 34.90 26.57 17.01
C VAL A 1060 35.82 25.70 16.14
N ASN A 1061 36.40 26.30 15.10
CA ASN A 1061 37.23 25.61 14.08
C ASN A 1061 36.55 24.38 13.46
N ASP A 1062 35.22 24.37 13.31
CA ASP A 1062 34.44 23.22 12.81
C ASP A 1062 34.78 21.91 13.55
N THR A 1063 35.04 22.02 14.85
CA THR A 1063 35.36 20.91 15.74
C THR A 1063 34.36 20.89 16.88
N ALA A 1064 33.49 19.88 16.88
CA ALA A 1064 32.38 19.73 17.83
C ALA A 1064 32.83 19.79 19.30
N THR A 1065 33.98 19.16 19.60
CA THR A 1065 34.52 19.06 20.96
C THR A 1065 35.06 20.39 21.51
N LEU A 1066 35.23 21.41 20.66
CA LEU A 1066 35.65 22.75 21.09
C LEU A 1066 34.46 23.67 21.45
N GLY A 1067 33.23 23.19 21.28
CA GLY A 1067 32.00 23.92 21.63
C GLY A 1067 31.41 24.75 20.49
N VAL A 1068 30.18 25.23 20.71
CA VAL A 1068 29.45 26.09 19.78
C VAL A 1068 30.05 27.50 19.79
N GLN A 1069 30.34 28.02 18.61
CA GLN A 1069 30.78 29.40 18.39
C GLN A 1069 29.57 30.33 18.19
N SER A 1070 28.63 29.94 17.32
CA SER A 1070 27.44 30.72 17.03
C SER A 1070 26.32 29.87 16.41
N GLN A 1071 25.09 30.34 16.53
CA GLN A 1071 23.89 29.73 15.95
C GLN A 1071 22.99 30.78 15.32
N ARG A 1072 22.32 30.41 14.23
CA ARG A 1072 21.37 31.30 13.51
C ARG A 1072 20.21 30.47 12.94
N PRO A 1073 18.95 30.95 13.05
CA PRO A 1073 17.84 30.30 12.38
C PRO A 1073 17.96 30.47 10.86
N LEU A 1074 17.69 29.40 10.13
CA LEU A 1074 17.43 29.35 8.70
C LEU A 1074 15.93 29.42 8.49
N CYS A 1075 15.50 30.32 7.62
CA CYS A 1075 14.09 30.57 7.38
C CYS A 1075 13.63 29.90 6.09
N VAL A 1076 12.36 29.47 6.07
CA VAL A 1076 11.73 28.98 4.85
C VAL A 1076 11.69 30.10 3.82
N TYR A 1077 12.40 29.90 2.70
CA TYR A 1077 12.45 30.83 1.57
C TYR A 1077 11.03 31.15 1.08
N PRO A 1078 10.68 32.42 0.81
CA PRO A 1078 11.57 33.57 0.63
C PRO A 1078 11.87 34.37 1.90
N LYS A 1079 11.50 33.91 3.10
CA LYS A 1079 11.86 34.59 4.34
C LYS A 1079 13.36 34.46 4.59
N GLN A 1080 13.92 35.45 5.28
CA GLN A 1080 15.31 35.46 5.72
C GLN A 1080 15.39 35.71 7.22
N ALA A 1081 16.52 35.35 7.82
CA ALA A 1081 16.80 35.62 9.22
C ALA A 1081 17.19 37.09 9.39
N LYS A 1082 16.44 37.81 10.22
CA LYS A 1082 16.68 39.21 10.52
C LYS A 1082 17.12 39.35 11.97
N TYR A 1083 18.25 40.02 12.20
CA TYR A 1083 18.71 40.36 13.54
C TYR A 1083 17.78 41.39 14.19
N ILE A 1084 17.43 41.16 15.46
CA ILE A 1084 16.53 42.02 16.22
C ILE A 1084 17.33 42.86 17.22
N SER A 1085 17.93 42.19 18.21
CA SER A 1085 18.73 42.78 19.30
C SER A 1085 19.30 41.64 20.16
N GLY A 1086 20.33 41.93 20.97
CA GLY A 1086 20.94 40.93 21.86
C GLY A 1086 22.23 40.33 21.31
N ASP A 1087 22.63 39.16 21.80
CA ASP A 1087 23.83 38.47 21.30
C ASP A 1087 23.56 37.88 19.90
N PRO A 1088 24.23 38.33 18.82
CA PRO A 1088 23.99 37.81 17.48
C PRO A 1088 24.36 36.33 17.31
N ASN A 1089 25.08 35.74 18.27
CA ASN A 1089 25.52 34.35 18.23
C ASN A 1089 24.49 33.34 18.75
N VAL A 1090 23.34 33.79 19.25
CA VAL A 1090 22.26 32.90 19.74
C VAL A 1090 21.00 33.03 18.88
N PRO A 1091 20.25 31.94 18.65
CA PRO A 1091 19.14 31.93 17.70
C PRO A 1091 17.95 32.81 18.12
N GLU A 1092 17.78 33.12 19.41
CA GLU A 1092 16.68 33.95 19.94
C GLU A 1092 16.81 35.43 19.56
N SER A 1093 18.00 35.87 19.15
CA SER A 1093 18.25 37.25 18.71
C SER A 1093 17.79 37.53 17.27
N TRP A 1094 17.16 36.53 16.62
CA TRP A 1094 16.79 36.55 15.22
C TRP A 1094 15.30 36.22 15.03
N GLU A 1095 14.66 36.84 14.03
CA GLU A 1095 13.32 36.46 13.55
C GLU A 1095 13.33 36.08 12.07
N CYS A 1096 12.44 35.18 11.67
CA CYS A 1096 12.20 34.90 10.25
C CYS A 1096 11.21 35.90 9.67
N LYS A 1097 11.68 36.73 8.73
CA LYS A 1097 10.88 37.81 8.15
C LYS A 1097 10.90 37.77 6.62
N SER A 1098 9.77 38.12 6.01
CA SER A 1098 9.71 38.43 4.58
C SER A 1098 10.37 39.78 4.32
N ILE A 1099 11.14 39.87 3.23
CA ILE A 1099 11.69 41.15 2.75
C ILE A 1099 10.60 41.97 2.02
N TYR A 1100 9.48 41.34 1.66
CA TYR A 1100 8.35 41.92 0.93
C TYR A 1100 7.06 41.91 1.74
#